data_AF-A0A8I1QQ04-F1
#
_entry.id   AF-A0A8I1QQ04-F1
#
_cell.length_a   1.000
_cell.length_b   1.000
_cell.length_c   1.000
_cell.angle_alpha   90.00
_cell.angle_beta   90.00
_cell.angle_gamma   90.00
#
_symmetry.space_group_name_H-M   'P 1'
#
loop_
_entity.id
_entity.type
_entity.pdbx_description
1 polymer ?
#
loop_
_entity_poly.entity_id
_entity_poly.type
_entity_poly.pdbx_seq_one_letter_code
_entity_poly.pdbx_strand_id
1 'polypeptide(L)'
;MTVRALKTLAAAALALSTAAAALIGASAHPILPLGLGAGVLLAMALTAWRPFLGAWLLPAVLPWASQTVHTGWLMFDEFDLMVLAVAAGGWGAWALQAWRHRDGGPVLDRRSLALSVALLVVAAWGAGRALGDGGAWPSWAAFPFADYPSPANAWRSSKSLVWAALLLPLWTGGDTGSRQRWRLAWWRGCLMGLASVCALVLLERLLYAGLFDLWSGYRTTAWFWEMHVGGGAIDAYLALSLPLAAWWWLRARGPWTWWAAAALFVLACHVVLTTQSRGLYGAALIGTLLAAALHRLMPLQASDGDRAPPRLGNAAVVSLVLVQLVWVLLGTTAIAQRLARSGQDFTDRFGHWRAVASAADGMADLALGIGAGRLPARWAERPDAGMPGRVQWPTADGGTRLRLHGPDRAGLDGVRFAVVQRLRGFEAGTYRARLVYEAHPGLRLLVSVCERHLIYDRRCQWRFIRHADDAAGETGRVVREVDLFGDSLAPDAPLAGWREGFFSLSVLNPGMAVTVERLELFDPQGRQRLLNTGFEQGAARWLPAAQGHFEPWHADNLYLEVLVERGAAVLVALLAWLAGAAHAAWRGVREREPLAGAWLAGVTAIAALGLLISVTEVPRVAWCWWITLGLGLAFGRNTSHKSRM
;
A
#
# COMPACT_ATOMS: atom_id res chain seq x y z
N MET A 1 -16.02 -11.43 -39.23
CA MET A 1 -15.26 -12.02 -38.10
C MET A 1 -16.23 -12.65 -37.12
N THR A 2 -15.99 -13.88 -36.66
CA THR A 2 -16.83 -14.50 -35.62
C THR A 2 -16.55 -13.85 -34.25
N VAL A 3 -17.54 -13.83 -33.35
CA VAL A 3 -17.40 -13.29 -31.96
C VAL A 3 -16.20 -13.90 -31.24
N ARG A 4 -15.87 -15.15 -31.55
CA ARG A 4 -14.70 -15.83 -31.01
C ARG A 4 -13.38 -15.25 -31.51
N ALA A 5 -13.25 -15.03 -32.83
CA ALA A 5 -12.06 -14.43 -33.40
C ALA A 5 -11.79 -13.05 -32.79
N LEU A 6 -12.85 -12.27 -32.54
CA LEU A 6 -12.76 -10.98 -31.85
C LEU A 6 -12.20 -11.14 -30.41
N LYS A 7 -12.67 -12.13 -29.65
CA LYS A 7 -12.18 -12.39 -28.28
C LYS A 7 -10.71 -12.84 -28.26
N THR A 8 -10.30 -13.71 -29.18
CA THR A 8 -8.91 -14.14 -29.31
C THR A 8 -7.99 -12.97 -29.67
N LEU A 9 -8.41 -12.13 -30.62
CA LEU A 9 -7.67 -10.92 -31.00
C LEU A 9 -7.59 -9.92 -29.85
N ALA A 10 -8.69 -9.70 -29.12
CA ALA A 10 -8.70 -8.83 -27.95
C ALA A 10 -7.75 -9.35 -26.85
N ALA A 11 -7.74 -10.65 -26.56
CA ALA A 11 -6.82 -11.24 -25.59
C ALA A 11 -5.36 -11.14 -26.03
N ALA A 12 -5.07 -11.36 -27.32
CA ALA A 12 -3.72 -11.18 -27.87
C ALA A 12 -3.27 -9.71 -27.80
N ALA A 13 -4.16 -8.77 -28.13
CA ALA A 13 -3.89 -7.33 -28.01
C ALA A 13 -3.63 -6.92 -26.57
N LEU A 14 -4.42 -7.41 -25.60
CA LEU A 14 -4.18 -7.20 -24.17
C LEU A 14 -2.84 -7.78 -23.73
N ALA A 15 -2.49 -8.99 -24.18
CA ALA A 15 -1.22 -9.61 -23.84
C ALA A 15 -0.03 -8.79 -24.35
N LEU A 16 -0.10 -8.32 -25.61
CA LEU A 16 0.95 -7.50 -26.21
C LEU A 16 1.05 -6.10 -25.58
N SER A 17 -0.08 -5.44 -25.32
CA SER A 17 -0.07 -4.10 -24.73
C SER A 17 0.44 -4.12 -23.28
N THR A 18 0.04 -5.11 -22.49
CA THR A 18 0.53 -5.28 -21.11
C THR A 18 1.99 -5.70 -21.07
N ALA A 19 2.44 -6.56 -22.00
CA ALA A 19 3.86 -6.89 -22.16
C ALA A 19 4.69 -5.65 -22.50
N ALA A 20 4.25 -4.86 -23.48
CA ALA A 20 4.93 -3.64 -23.88
C ALA A 20 4.99 -2.63 -22.73
N ALA A 21 3.87 -2.39 -22.04
CA ALA A 21 3.83 -1.48 -20.89
C ALA A 21 4.76 -1.95 -19.75
N ALA A 22 4.79 -3.24 -19.44
CA ALA A 22 5.69 -3.79 -18.42
C ALA A 22 7.17 -3.64 -18.81
N LEU A 23 7.52 -3.92 -20.07
CA LEU A 23 8.91 -3.83 -20.53
C LEU A 23 9.39 -2.38 -20.67
N ILE A 24 8.54 -1.48 -21.15
CA ILE A 24 8.83 -0.03 -21.23
C ILE A 24 8.97 0.54 -19.82
N GLY A 25 8.08 0.19 -18.89
CA GLY A 25 8.22 0.63 -17.52
C GLY A 25 9.49 0.06 -16.87
N ALA A 26 9.79 -1.22 -17.08
CA ALA A 26 11.03 -1.81 -16.57
C ALA A 26 12.30 -1.14 -17.15
N SER A 27 12.30 -0.75 -18.44
CA SER A 27 13.44 -0.04 -19.02
C SER A 27 13.59 1.39 -18.52
N ALA A 28 12.50 2.03 -18.10
CA ALA A 28 12.49 3.36 -17.47
C ALA A 28 12.86 3.35 -15.98
N HIS A 29 13.05 2.17 -15.37
CA HIS A 29 13.31 2.05 -13.94
C HIS A 29 14.69 2.63 -13.54
N PRO A 30 14.76 3.55 -12.56
CA PRO A 30 15.93 4.40 -12.34
C PRO A 30 17.15 3.72 -11.71
N ILE A 31 17.00 2.49 -11.21
CA ILE A 31 18.07 1.79 -10.47
C ILE A 31 18.55 0.54 -11.19
N LEU A 32 17.62 -0.36 -11.51
CA LEU A 32 17.93 -1.70 -12.02
C LEU A 32 17.05 -2.08 -13.22
N PRO A 33 17.15 -1.37 -14.35
CA PRO A 33 16.25 -1.60 -15.49
C PRO A 33 16.38 -3.01 -16.08
N LEU A 34 17.61 -3.53 -16.23
CA LEU A 34 17.84 -4.87 -16.76
C LEU A 34 17.36 -5.98 -15.82
N GLY A 35 17.64 -5.86 -14.51
CA GLY A 35 17.21 -6.84 -13.51
C GLY A 35 15.69 -6.89 -13.36
N LEU A 36 15.04 -5.73 -13.37
CA LEU A 36 13.58 -5.65 -13.34
C LEU A 36 12.96 -6.18 -14.64
N GLY A 37 13.57 -5.90 -15.80
CA GLY A 37 13.18 -6.48 -17.08
C GLY A 37 13.26 -8.00 -17.09
N ALA A 38 14.34 -8.58 -16.56
CA ALA A 38 14.46 -10.04 -16.40
C ALA A 38 13.39 -10.61 -15.47
N GLY A 39 13.09 -9.94 -14.35
CA GLY A 39 12.02 -10.31 -13.44
C GLY A 39 10.63 -10.28 -14.09
N VAL A 40 10.35 -9.24 -14.88
CA VAL A 40 9.11 -9.11 -15.67
C VAL A 40 8.98 -10.25 -16.67
N LEU A 41 10.04 -10.53 -17.45
CA LEU A 41 10.03 -11.63 -18.43
C LEU A 41 9.84 -13.00 -17.75
N LEU A 42 10.48 -13.21 -16.60
CA LEU A 42 10.30 -14.44 -15.82
C LEU A 42 8.85 -14.59 -15.34
N ALA A 43 8.25 -13.52 -14.78
CA ALA A 43 6.86 -13.55 -14.33
C ALA A 43 5.89 -13.80 -15.50
N MET A 44 6.13 -13.16 -16.66
CA MET A 44 5.39 -13.42 -17.90
C MET A 44 5.49 -14.88 -18.32
N ALA A 45 6.70 -15.45 -18.36
CA ALA A 45 6.92 -16.84 -18.74
C ALA A 45 6.25 -17.84 -17.77
N LEU A 46 6.38 -17.61 -16.46
CA LEU A 46 5.78 -18.46 -15.43
C LEU A 46 4.25 -18.45 -15.52
N THR A 47 3.65 -17.27 -15.72
CA THR A 47 2.19 -17.14 -15.83
C THR A 47 1.65 -17.58 -17.19
N ALA A 48 2.45 -17.50 -18.25
CA ALA A 48 2.12 -18.12 -19.53
C ALA A 48 2.13 -19.65 -19.43
N TRP A 49 3.10 -20.21 -18.70
CA TRP A 49 3.19 -21.66 -18.48
C TRP A 49 2.08 -22.19 -17.57
N ARG A 50 1.85 -21.51 -16.43
CA ARG A 50 0.83 -21.87 -15.45
C ARG A 50 0.10 -20.61 -14.96
N PRO A 51 -1.04 -20.26 -15.58
CA PRO A 51 -1.77 -19.02 -15.27
C PRO A 51 -2.11 -18.83 -13.77
N PHE A 52 -2.43 -19.91 -13.06
CA PHE A 52 -2.72 -19.89 -11.62
C PHE A 52 -1.57 -19.35 -10.76
N LEU A 53 -0.32 -19.42 -11.24
CA LEU A 53 0.82 -18.83 -10.54
C LEU A 53 0.68 -17.32 -10.39
N GLY A 54 -0.02 -16.62 -11.31
CA GLY A 54 -0.25 -15.18 -11.17
C GLY A 54 -1.08 -14.82 -9.95
N ALA A 55 -2.15 -15.59 -9.69
CA ALA A 55 -3.00 -15.40 -8.51
C ALA A 55 -2.30 -15.76 -7.20
N TRP A 56 -1.26 -16.60 -7.23
CA TRP A 56 -0.42 -16.88 -6.07
C TRP A 56 0.68 -15.81 -5.90
N LEU A 57 1.39 -15.47 -6.99
CA LEU A 57 2.56 -14.61 -6.99
C LEU A 57 2.23 -13.19 -6.52
N LEU A 58 1.19 -12.58 -7.08
CA LEU A 58 0.88 -11.18 -6.80
C LEU A 58 0.61 -10.90 -5.32
N PRO A 59 -0.33 -11.58 -4.62
CA PRO A 59 -0.51 -11.36 -3.18
C PRO A 59 0.68 -11.82 -2.33
N ALA A 60 1.54 -12.71 -2.83
CA ALA A 60 2.76 -13.15 -2.13
C ALA A 60 3.86 -12.08 -2.14
N VAL A 61 4.05 -11.39 -3.27
CA VAL A 61 5.07 -10.32 -3.41
C VAL A 61 4.55 -8.95 -3.00
N LEU A 62 3.23 -8.76 -2.95
CA LEU A 62 2.58 -7.50 -2.63
C LEU A 62 3.23 -6.73 -1.48
N PRO A 63 3.57 -7.33 -0.32
CA PRO A 63 4.14 -6.59 0.81
C PRO A 63 5.45 -5.85 0.51
N TRP A 64 6.26 -6.36 -0.41
CA TRP A 64 7.62 -5.88 -0.66
C TRP A 64 7.88 -5.42 -2.10
N ALA A 65 6.90 -5.59 -2.99
CA ALA A 65 7.02 -5.27 -4.40
C ALA A 65 6.96 -3.76 -4.74
N SER A 66 6.76 -2.86 -3.77
CA SER A 66 7.01 -1.42 -3.95
C SER A 66 8.39 -1.09 -3.40
N GLN A 67 9.19 -0.43 -4.21
CA GLN A 67 10.51 0.09 -3.87
C GLN A 67 10.50 1.62 -3.92
N THR A 68 9.36 2.27 -3.70
CA THR A 68 9.17 3.73 -3.75
C THR A 68 10.23 4.51 -2.96
N VAL A 69 10.65 4.04 -1.77
CA VAL A 69 11.72 4.66 -0.98
C VAL A 69 13.10 4.61 -1.67
N HIS A 70 13.31 3.63 -2.54
CA HIS A 70 14.55 3.47 -3.29
C HIS A 70 14.50 4.23 -4.61
N THR A 71 13.37 4.18 -5.32
CA THR A 71 13.24 4.69 -6.69
C THR A 71 12.68 6.10 -6.78
N GLY A 72 11.88 6.53 -5.81
CA GLY A 72 11.08 7.76 -5.85
C GLY A 72 9.75 7.60 -6.59
N TRP A 73 9.44 6.41 -7.12
CA TRP A 73 8.23 6.14 -7.88
C TRP A 73 6.98 6.11 -6.99
N LEU A 74 6.07 7.06 -7.21
CA LEU A 74 4.81 7.23 -6.47
C LEU A 74 3.58 6.88 -7.31
N MET A 75 3.52 7.32 -8.58
CA MET A 75 2.33 7.14 -9.42
C MET A 75 2.27 5.75 -10.08
N PHE A 76 3.44 5.20 -10.41
CA PHE A 76 3.61 3.89 -11.05
C PHE A 76 4.79 3.17 -10.41
N ASP A 77 4.59 2.00 -9.82
CA ASP A 77 5.55 1.30 -8.97
C ASP A 77 5.90 -0.11 -9.53
N GLU A 78 6.83 -0.80 -8.87
CA GLU A 78 7.31 -2.11 -9.31
C GLU A 78 6.27 -3.22 -9.13
N PHE A 79 5.24 -3.01 -8.29
CA PHE A 79 4.11 -3.93 -8.20
C PHE A 79 3.21 -3.81 -9.44
N ASP A 80 3.00 -2.61 -9.98
CA ASP A 80 2.26 -2.41 -11.23
C ASP A 80 2.91 -3.19 -12.39
N LEU A 81 4.24 -3.15 -12.47
CA LEU A 81 5.01 -3.93 -13.46
C LEU A 81 4.76 -5.43 -13.32
N MET A 82 4.69 -5.94 -12.09
CA MET A 82 4.38 -7.34 -11.83
C MET A 82 2.94 -7.68 -12.23
N VAL A 83 1.96 -6.81 -11.97
CA VAL A 83 0.57 -7.00 -12.42
C VAL A 83 0.51 -7.08 -13.94
N LEU A 84 1.17 -6.16 -14.64
CA LEU A 84 1.22 -6.15 -16.10
C LEU A 84 1.91 -7.40 -16.66
N ALA A 85 3.01 -7.87 -16.04
CA ALA A 85 3.70 -9.09 -16.42
C ALA A 85 2.78 -10.33 -16.28
N VAL A 86 2.07 -10.43 -15.16
CA VAL A 86 1.10 -11.51 -14.88
C VAL A 86 -0.07 -11.46 -15.85
N ALA A 87 -0.57 -10.27 -16.17
CA ALA A 87 -1.61 -10.09 -17.17
C ALA A 87 -1.14 -10.51 -18.56
N ALA A 88 0.07 -10.11 -18.96
CA ALA A 88 0.64 -10.45 -20.26
C ALA A 88 0.78 -11.96 -20.46
N GLY A 89 1.37 -12.65 -19.48
CA GLY A 89 1.49 -14.11 -19.52
C GLY A 89 0.12 -14.82 -19.47
N GLY A 90 -0.78 -14.36 -18.61
CA GLY A 90 -2.12 -14.93 -18.46
C GLY A 90 -3.00 -14.78 -19.70
N TRP A 91 -3.09 -13.57 -20.27
CA TRP A 91 -3.83 -13.31 -21.51
C TRP A 91 -3.17 -13.96 -22.73
N GLY A 92 -1.83 -14.03 -22.76
CA GLY A 92 -1.09 -14.74 -23.81
C GLY A 92 -1.39 -16.24 -23.81
N ALA A 93 -1.36 -16.88 -22.63
CA ALA A 93 -1.75 -18.28 -22.48
C ALA A 93 -3.22 -18.51 -22.88
N TRP A 94 -4.11 -17.61 -22.48
CA TRP A 94 -5.53 -17.67 -22.85
C TRP A 94 -5.71 -17.60 -24.37
N ALA A 95 -5.04 -16.65 -25.05
CA ALA A 95 -5.12 -16.47 -26.50
C ALA A 95 -4.56 -17.68 -27.26
N LEU A 96 -3.42 -18.23 -26.81
CA LEU A 96 -2.83 -19.44 -27.38
C LEU A 96 -3.75 -20.66 -27.25
N GLN A 97 -4.37 -20.86 -26.09
CA GLN A 97 -5.34 -21.94 -25.88
C GLN A 97 -6.58 -21.76 -26.77
N ALA A 98 -7.11 -20.53 -26.85
CA ALA A 98 -8.27 -20.21 -27.68
C ALA A 98 -7.99 -20.41 -29.18
N TRP A 99 -6.74 -20.19 -29.62
CA TRP A 99 -6.29 -20.43 -30.98
C TRP A 99 -6.10 -21.94 -31.27
N ARG A 100 -5.49 -22.70 -30.36
CA ARG A 100 -5.22 -24.15 -30.52
C ARG A 100 -6.48 -25.00 -30.47
N HIS A 101 -7.42 -24.73 -29.57
CA HIS A 101 -8.59 -25.61 -29.34
C HIS A 101 -9.86 -25.06 -29.99
N ARG A 102 -10.05 -25.32 -31.29
CA ARG A 102 -11.17 -24.82 -32.12
C ARG A 102 -12.59 -25.16 -31.64
N ASP A 103 -12.80 -26.11 -30.71
CA ASP A 103 -14.15 -26.45 -30.22
C ASP A 103 -14.32 -26.44 -28.68
N GLY A 104 -13.36 -25.88 -27.93
CA GLY A 104 -13.39 -25.94 -26.45
C GLY A 104 -12.51 -24.92 -25.72
N GLY A 105 -12.36 -23.72 -26.29
CA GLY A 105 -11.50 -22.68 -25.72
C GLY A 105 -11.97 -22.16 -24.34
N PRO A 106 -11.07 -21.51 -23.58
CA PRO A 106 -11.39 -20.99 -22.26
C PRO A 106 -12.53 -19.96 -22.30
N VAL A 107 -13.52 -20.12 -21.41
CA VAL A 107 -14.73 -19.28 -21.38
C VAL A 107 -14.59 -18.19 -20.32
N LEU A 108 -14.71 -16.93 -20.77
CA LEU A 108 -14.82 -15.76 -19.89
C LEU A 108 -16.21 -15.67 -19.29
N ASP A 109 -16.29 -15.47 -17.98
CA ASP A 109 -17.55 -15.27 -17.27
C ASP A 109 -18.14 -13.89 -17.59
N ARG A 110 -19.39 -13.85 -18.08
CA ARG A 110 -20.09 -12.60 -18.42
C ARG A 110 -20.22 -11.68 -17.21
N ARG A 111 -20.43 -12.22 -16.01
CA ARG A 111 -20.55 -11.42 -14.78
C ARG A 111 -19.22 -10.77 -14.42
N SER A 112 -18.12 -11.50 -14.54
CA SER A 112 -16.79 -10.92 -14.34
C SER A 112 -16.43 -9.88 -15.39
N LEU A 113 -16.83 -10.08 -16.65
CA LEU A 113 -16.64 -9.05 -17.69
C LEU A 113 -17.44 -7.79 -17.37
N ALA A 114 -18.71 -7.92 -16.98
CA ALA A 114 -19.54 -6.79 -16.57
C ALA A 114 -18.95 -6.07 -15.35
N LEU A 115 -18.46 -6.81 -14.35
CA LEU A 115 -17.76 -6.23 -13.21
C LEU A 115 -16.48 -5.49 -13.65
N SER A 116 -15.70 -6.06 -14.55
CA SER A 116 -14.48 -5.43 -15.07
C SER A 116 -14.79 -4.14 -15.82
N VAL A 117 -15.85 -4.13 -16.63
CA VAL A 117 -16.36 -2.91 -17.27
C VAL A 117 -16.80 -1.89 -16.23
N ALA A 118 -17.54 -2.29 -15.20
CA ALA A 118 -17.96 -1.38 -14.13
C ALA A 118 -16.76 -0.77 -13.39
N LEU A 119 -15.72 -1.55 -13.09
CA LEU A 119 -14.48 -1.06 -12.48
C LEU A 119 -13.76 -0.04 -13.38
N LEU A 120 -13.68 -0.30 -14.69
CA LEU A 120 -13.11 0.65 -15.65
C LEU A 120 -13.94 1.92 -15.78
N VAL A 121 -15.28 1.82 -15.74
CA VAL A 121 -16.18 2.97 -15.74
C VAL A 121 -15.98 3.81 -14.49
N VAL A 122 -15.87 3.21 -13.30
CA VAL A 122 -15.60 3.94 -12.05
C VAL A 122 -14.22 4.62 -12.09
N ALA A 123 -13.20 3.92 -12.61
CA ALA A 123 -11.86 4.50 -12.77
C ALA A 123 -11.87 5.70 -13.75
N ALA A 124 -12.52 5.55 -14.90
CA ALA A 124 -12.66 6.61 -15.91
C ALA A 124 -13.50 7.78 -15.39
N TRP A 125 -14.56 7.51 -14.63
CA TRP A 125 -15.39 8.51 -13.98
C TRP A 125 -14.58 9.35 -13.00
N GLY A 126 -13.89 8.69 -12.06
CA GLY A 126 -13.06 9.37 -11.07
C GLY A 126 -11.92 10.19 -11.70
N ALA A 127 -11.28 9.65 -12.74
CA ALA A 127 -10.25 10.35 -13.50
C ALA A 127 -10.80 11.54 -14.30
N GLY A 128 -11.95 11.39 -14.97
CA GLY A 128 -12.59 12.46 -15.72
C GLY A 128 -13.00 13.64 -14.82
N ARG A 129 -13.53 13.34 -13.62
CA ARG A 129 -13.81 14.35 -12.60
C ARG A 129 -12.53 15.04 -12.12
N ALA A 130 -11.48 14.26 -11.85
CA ALA A 130 -10.21 14.79 -11.37
C ALA A 130 -9.47 15.65 -12.41
N LEU A 131 -9.61 15.36 -13.70
CA LEU A 131 -9.03 16.17 -14.78
C LEU A 131 -9.80 17.48 -15.02
N GLY A 132 -11.13 17.48 -14.82
CA GLY A 132 -11.92 18.72 -14.90
C GLY A 132 -11.62 19.71 -13.79
N ASP A 133 -11.15 19.20 -12.64
CA ASP A 133 -10.71 19.97 -11.46
C ASP A 133 -9.17 20.17 -11.42
N GLY A 134 -8.45 19.47 -12.29
CA GLY A 134 -7.00 19.36 -12.24
C GLY A 134 -6.32 20.31 -13.20
N GLY A 135 -5.19 20.89 -12.78
CA GLY A 135 -4.30 21.64 -13.68
C GLY A 135 -3.68 20.76 -14.78
N ALA A 136 -2.58 21.22 -15.37
CA ALA A 136 -1.91 20.47 -16.44
C ALA A 136 -1.42 19.09 -15.97
N TRP A 137 -1.60 18.07 -16.83
CA TRP A 137 -1.03 16.74 -16.61
C TRP A 137 0.51 16.81 -16.67
N PRO A 138 1.24 16.12 -15.77
CA PRO A 138 2.70 16.14 -15.78
C PRO A 138 3.27 15.50 -17.05
N SER A 139 4.49 15.89 -17.44
CA SER A 139 5.23 15.21 -18.51
C SER A 139 5.48 13.74 -18.17
N TRP A 140 5.76 12.90 -19.18
CA TRP A 140 6.04 11.48 -18.93
C TRP A 140 7.23 11.25 -18.00
N ALA A 141 8.25 12.11 -18.06
CA ALA A 141 9.41 12.02 -17.18
C ALA A 141 9.07 12.41 -15.72
N ALA A 142 8.15 13.36 -15.52
CA ALA A 142 7.72 13.81 -14.20
C ALA A 142 6.60 12.96 -13.60
N PHE A 143 5.82 12.26 -14.42
CA PHE A 143 4.64 11.50 -14.01
C PHE A 143 4.90 10.51 -12.87
N PRO A 144 5.94 9.65 -12.88
CA PRO A 144 6.19 8.72 -11.78
C PRO A 144 6.40 9.41 -10.42
N PHE A 145 6.82 10.67 -10.43
CA PHE A 145 7.23 11.46 -9.27
C PHE A 145 6.27 12.61 -8.93
N ALA A 146 5.10 12.64 -9.58
CA ALA A 146 4.12 13.70 -9.35
C ALA A 146 3.69 13.75 -7.88
N ASP A 147 3.26 14.93 -7.43
CA ASP A 147 2.79 15.16 -6.07
C ASP A 147 1.33 14.73 -5.88
N TYR A 148 0.87 14.66 -4.63
CA TYR A 148 -0.50 14.28 -4.31
C TYR A 148 -1.55 15.30 -4.77
N PRO A 149 -1.29 16.63 -4.74
CA PRO A 149 -2.20 17.63 -5.30
C PRO A 149 -2.30 17.61 -6.84
N SER A 150 -1.35 17.01 -7.55
CA SER A 150 -1.37 16.92 -9.02
C SER A 150 -2.56 16.08 -9.53
N PRO A 151 -3.09 16.38 -10.73
CA PRO A 151 -4.07 15.54 -11.40
C PRO A 151 -3.59 14.09 -11.62
N ALA A 152 -2.28 13.84 -11.67
CA ALA A 152 -1.73 12.48 -11.80
C ALA A 152 -2.07 11.58 -10.59
N ASN A 153 -2.36 12.16 -9.42
CA ASN A 153 -2.81 11.39 -8.27
C ASN A 153 -4.13 10.64 -8.54
N ALA A 154 -4.93 11.08 -9.52
CA ALA A 154 -6.11 10.36 -9.97
C ALA A 154 -5.79 8.99 -10.57
N TRP A 155 -4.67 8.89 -11.29
CA TRP A 155 -4.15 7.61 -11.76
C TRP A 155 -3.76 6.72 -10.57
N ARG A 156 -2.96 7.24 -9.64
CA ARG A 156 -2.52 6.48 -8.46
C ARG A 156 -3.71 5.93 -7.69
N SER A 157 -4.71 6.75 -7.40
CA SER A 157 -5.92 6.36 -6.67
C SER A 157 -6.81 5.36 -7.46
N SER A 158 -6.71 5.34 -8.80
CA SER A 158 -7.61 4.52 -9.65
C SER A 158 -6.96 3.27 -10.26
N LYS A 159 -5.62 3.19 -10.32
CA LYS A 159 -4.91 2.09 -11.02
C LYS A 159 -5.28 0.71 -10.48
N SER A 160 -5.56 0.60 -9.18
CA SER A 160 -6.00 -0.65 -8.54
C SER A 160 -7.28 -1.23 -9.15
N LEU A 161 -8.21 -0.38 -9.58
CA LEU A 161 -9.45 -0.77 -10.27
C LEU A 161 -9.14 -1.29 -11.68
N VAL A 162 -8.23 -0.62 -12.40
CA VAL A 162 -7.78 -1.02 -13.74
C VAL A 162 -7.10 -2.39 -13.69
N TRP A 163 -6.20 -2.60 -12.73
CA TRP A 163 -5.52 -3.86 -12.49
C TRP A 163 -6.47 -4.99 -12.09
N ALA A 164 -7.49 -4.70 -11.28
CA ALA A 164 -8.52 -5.67 -10.95
C ALA A 164 -9.37 -6.03 -12.19
N ALA A 165 -9.78 -5.05 -12.98
CA ALA A 165 -10.53 -5.26 -14.23
C ALA A 165 -9.75 -6.09 -15.26
N LEU A 166 -8.43 -5.93 -15.29
CA LEU A 166 -7.54 -6.67 -16.20
C LEU A 166 -7.43 -8.15 -15.82
N LEU A 167 -7.43 -8.48 -14.53
CA LEU A 167 -7.14 -9.83 -14.01
C LEU A 167 -8.38 -10.65 -13.65
N LEU A 168 -9.46 -10.02 -13.18
CA LEU A 168 -10.67 -10.73 -12.75
C LEU A 168 -11.29 -11.64 -13.83
N PRO A 169 -11.41 -11.23 -15.11
CA PRO A 169 -11.94 -12.09 -16.16
C PRO A 169 -11.11 -13.36 -16.38
N LEU A 170 -9.79 -13.28 -16.19
CA LEU A 170 -8.89 -14.43 -16.26
C LEU A 170 -9.09 -15.38 -15.08
N TRP A 171 -9.23 -14.84 -13.87
CA TRP A 171 -9.19 -15.62 -12.63
C TRP A 171 -10.55 -16.12 -12.15
N THR A 172 -11.64 -15.70 -12.80
CA THR A 172 -13.00 -16.16 -12.48
C THR A 172 -13.62 -17.02 -13.58
N GLY A 173 -12.95 -17.13 -14.73
CA GLY A 173 -13.37 -17.93 -15.87
C GLY A 173 -13.27 -19.45 -15.64
N GLY A 174 -13.88 -20.20 -16.55
CA GLY A 174 -13.86 -21.67 -16.54
C GLY A 174 -14.90 -22.34 -15.64
N ASP A 175 -14.71 -23.65 -15.45
CA ASP A 175 -15.57 -24.52 -14.66
C ASP A 175 -15.38 -24.35 -13.14
N THR A 176 -16.20 -25.04 -12.35
CA THR A 176 -16.14 -24.96 -10.88
C THR A 176 -14.77 -25.35 -10.33
N GLY A 177 -14.12 -26.38 -10.90
CA GLY A 177 -12.78 -26.79 -10.50
C GLY A 177 -11.71 -25.72 -10.77
N SER A 178 -11.77 -25.05 -11.91
CA SER A 178 -10.86 -23.94 -12.24
C SER A 178 -11.06 -22.75 -11.29
N ARG A 179 -12.31 -22.37 -11.01
CA ARG A 179 -12.61 -21.30 -10.06
C ARG A 179 -12.07 -21.60 -8.65
N GLN A 180 -12.18 -22.86 -8.21
CA GLN A 180 -11.59 -23.28 -6.94
C GLN A 180 -10.06 -23.19 -6.95
N ARG A 181 -9.40 -23.60 -8.04
CA ARG A 181 -7.93 -23.47 -8.19
C ARG A 181 -7.46 -22.02 -8.10
N TRP A 182 -8.17 -21.08 -8.74
CA TRP A 182 -7.85 -19.65 -8.63
C TRP A 182 -7.98 -19.13 -7.20
N ARG A 183 -9.08 -19.44 -6.51
CA ARG A 183 -9.27 -19.06 -5.10
C ARG A 183 -8.22 -19.67 -4.18
N LEU A 184 -7.82 -20.91 -4.43
CA LEU A 184 -6.79 -21.59 -3.66
C LEU A 184 -5.40 -20.98 -3.90
N ALA A 185 -5.07 -20.65 -5.15
CA ALA A 185 -3.82 -19.96 -5.49
C ALA A 185 -3.76 -18.59 -4.82
N TRP A 186 -4.83 -17.81 -4.91
CA TRP A 186 -5.00 -16.53 -4.20
C TRP A 186 -4.78 -16.67 -2.70
N TRP A 187 -5.53 -17.56 -2.05
CA TRP A 187 -5.46 -17.77 -0.61
C TRP A 187 -4.04 -18.18 -0.17
N ARG A 188 -3.38 -19.10 -0.89
CA ARG A 188 -1.99 -19.49 -0.61
C ARG A 188 -1.02 -18.32 -0.79
N GLY A 189 -1.26 -17.48 -1.80
CA GLY A 189 -0.45 -16.30 -2.05
C GLY A 189 -0.60 -15.27 -0.94
N CYS A 190 -1.82 -15.03 -0.44
CA CYS A 190 -2.06 -14.18 0.73
C CYS A 190 -1.37 -14.73 1.99
N LEU A 191 -1.35 -16.04 2.22
CA LEU A 191 -0.62 -16.63 3.34
C LEU A 191 0.90 -16.47 3.21
N MET A 192 1.44 -16.61 2.01
CA MET A 192 2.87 -16.37 1.75
C MET A 192 3.24 -14.89 1.93
N GLY A 193 2.38 -13.98 1.48
CA GLY A 193 2.55 -12.56 1.70
C GLY A 193 2.46 -12.21 3.19
N LEU A 194 1.52 -12.79 3.93
CA LEU A 194 1.46 -12.63 5.40
C LEU A 194 2.71 -13.13 6.10
N ALA A 195 3.25 -14.29 5.69
CA ALA A 195 4.51 -14.81 6.23
C ALA A 195 5.67 -13.85 5.93
N SER A 196 5.69 -13.24 4.73
CA SER A 196 6.68 -12.24 4.34
C SER A 196 6.55 -10.96 5.19
N VAL A 197 5.33 -10.46 5.42
CA VAL A 197 5.08 -9.33 6.35
C VAL A 197 5.58 -9.67 7.74
N CYS A 198 5.27 -10.87 8.25
CA CYS A 198 5.72 -11.28 9.56
C CYS A 198 7.25 -11.29 9.69
N ALA A 199 7.96 -11.84 8.70
CA ALA A 199 9.41 -11.83 8.66
C ALA A 199 9.98 -10.39 8.60
N LEU A 200 9.40 -9.53 7.75
CA LEU A 200 9.83 -8.13 7.62
C LEU A 200 9.58 -7.33 8.89
N VAL A 201 8.46 -7.53 9.58
CA VAL A 201 8.17 -6.86 10.86
C VAL A 201 9.10 -7.35 11.95
N LEU A 202 9.37 -8.66 12.05
CA LEU A 202 10.36 -9.16 13.02
C LEU A 202 11.75 -8.57 12.76
N LEU A 203 12.18 -8.50 11.50
CA LEU A 203 13.44 -7.88 11.12
C LEU A 203 13.47 -6.39 11.47
N GLU A 204 12.45 -5.63 11.09
CA GLU A 204 12.32 -4.21 11.44
C GLU A 204 12.39 -4.02 12.95
N ARG A 205 11.59 -4.77 13.71
CA ARG A 205 11.57 -4.64 15.17
C ARG A 205 12.92 -5.00 15.79
N LEU A 206 13.56 -6.07 15.33
CA LEU A 206 14.90 -6.46 15.80
C LEU A 206 15.92 -5.35 15.55
N LEU A 207 15.79 -4.64 14.42
CA LEU A 207 16.70 -3.55 14.06
C LEU A 207 16.43 -2.27 14.86
N TYR A 208 15.18 -1.84 15.04
CA TYR A 208 14.89 -0.47 15.49
C TYR A 208 14.35 -0.33 16.91
N ALA A 209 13.60 -1.31 17.43
CA ALA A 209 12.89 -1.16 18.72
C ALA A 209 13.18 -2.30 19.71
N GLY A 210 13.05 -3.55 19.26
CA GLY A 210 13.09 -4.77 20.06
C GLY A 210 11.85 -5.62 19.79
N LEU A 211 11.99 -6.94 19.74
CA LEU A 211 10.88 -7.84 19.35
C LEU A 211 9.66 -7.68 20.27
N PHE A 212 9.88 -7.58 21.59
CA PHE A 212 8.81 -7.51 22.59
C PHE A 212 8.59 -6.12 23.20
N ASP A 213 9.26 -5.09 22.70
CA ASP A 213 9.13 -3.72 23.22
C ASP A 213 7.79 -3.07 22.81
N LEU A 214 6.87 -2.94 23.75
CA LEU A 214 5.57 -2.29 23.53
C LEU A 214 5.46 -0.92 24.22
N TRP A 215 6.54 -0.42 24.82
CA TRP A 215 6.54 0.81 25.62
C TRP A 215 7.02 2.04 24.84
N SER A 216 7.92 1.86 23.87
CA SER A 216 8.52 2.96 23.10
C SER A 216 7.54 3.75 22.21
N GLY A 217 6.32 3.26 21.99
CA GLY A 217 5.40 3.89 21.03
C GLY A 217 5.79 3.66 19.56
N TYR A 218 6.76 2.79 19.28
CA TYR A 218 7.20 2.47 17.92
C TYR A 218 6.12 1.67 17.16
N ARG A 219 5.56 2.28 16.11
CA ARG A 219 4.63 1.65 15.16
C ARG A 219 5.39 1.09 13.96
N THR A 220 5.21 -0.20 13.72
CA THR A 220 5.86 -0.92 12.60
C THR A 220 5.16 -0.69 11.26
N THR A 221 5.93 -0.65 10.18
CA THR A 221 5.39 -0.44 8.82
C THR A 221 5.74 -1.56 7.83
N ALA A 222 6.67 -2.46 8.18
CA ALA A 222 7.30 -3.38 7.24
C ALA A 222 7.79 -2.60 6.00
N TRP A 223 7.55 -3.12 4.79
CA TRP A 223 7.85 -2.42 3.52
C TRP A 223 6.59 -1.83 2.85
N PHE A 224 5.61 -1.41 3.66
CA PHE A 224 4.51 -0.59 3.19
C PHE A 224 4.93 0.89 3.13
N TRP A 225 5.80 1.21 2.18
CA TRP A 225 6.39 2.55 2.00
C TRP A 225 5.39 3.65 1.62
N GLU A 226 4.18 3.30 1.20
CA GLU A 226 3.08 4.25 1.03
C GLU A 226 2.73 4.96 2.33
N MET A 227 3.17 4.43 3.48
CA MET A 227 3.00 5.07 4.77
C MET A 227 3.93 6.27 5.03
N HIS A 228 4.68 6.73 4.01
CA HIS A 228 5.55 7.92 4.11
C HIS A 228 4.79 9.22 4.39
N VAL A 229 3.49 9.27 4.10
CA VAL A 229 2.56 10.35 4.51
C VAL A 229 1.51 9.87 5.50
N GLY A 230 1.73 8.76 6.20
CA GLY A 230 0.80 8.22 7.19
C GLY A 230 -0.09 7.08 6.68
N GLY A 231 -1.35 7.03 7.12
CA GLY A 231 -2.31 6.01 6.67
C GLY A 231 -2.15 4.62 7.31
N GLY A 232 -2.83 3.63 6.71
CA GLY A 232 -3.07 2.31 7.29
C GLY A 232 -2.83 1.13 6.34
N ALA A 233 -1.85 1.23 5.43
CA ALA A 233 -1.58 0.21 4.41
C ALA A 233 -1.36 -1.20 5.00
N ILE A 234 -0.43 -1.32 5.96
CA ILE A 234 -0.16 -2.59 6.66
C ILE A 234 -1.39 -3.08 7.43
N ASP A 235 -2.16 -2.16 8.03
CA ASP A 235 -3.35 -2.48 8.81
C ASP A 235 -4.43 -3.11 7.92
N ALA A 236 -4.72 -2.50 6.77
CA ALA A 236 -5.68 -3.03 5.81
C ALA A 236 -5.26 -4.40 5.26
N TYR A 237 -3.97 -4.60 4.97
CA TYR A 237 -3.45 -5.90 4.56
C TYR A 237 -3.61 -6.98 5.64
N LEU A 238 -3.28 -6.66 6.90
CA LEU A 238 -3.38 -7.58 8.04
C LEU A 238 -4.84 -7.91 8.38
N ALA A 239 -5.75 -6.94 8.32
CA ALA A 239 -7.17 -7.16 8.56
C ALA A 239 -7.76 -8.19 7.57
N LEU A 240 -7.35 -8.13 6.30
CA LEU A 240 -7.78 -9.09 5.29
C LEU A 240 -7.11 -10.47 5.47
N SER A 241 -5.80 -10.51 5.74
CA SER A 241 -5.01 -11.74 5.69
C SER A 241 -5.02 -12.56 6.99
N LEU A 242 -5.17 -11.92 8.15
CA LEU A 242 -5.18 -12.62 9.45
C LEU A 242 -6.32 -13.65 9.55
N PRO A 243 -7.57 -13.37 9.17
CA PRO A 243 -8.63 -14.36 9.21
C PRO A 243 -8.38 -15.56 8.29
N LEU A 244 -7.63 -15.36 7.20
CA LEU A 244 -7.22 -16.44 6.29
C LEU A 244 -6.23 -17.39 6.96
N ALA A 245 -5.29 -16.86 7.76
CA ALA A 245 -4.36 -17.65 8.55
C ALA A 245 -5.05 -18.37 9.71
N ALA A 246 -5.98 -17.69 10.40
CA ALA A 246 -6.83 -18.31 11.42
C ALA A 246 -7.59 -19.50 10.84
N TRP A 247 -8.19 -19.33 9.66
CA TRP A 247 -8.88 -20.42 8.96
C TRP A 247 -7.95 -21.58 8.59
N TRP A 248 -6.73 -21.28 8.12
CA TRP A 248 -5.73 -22.30 7.81
C TRP A 248 -5.41 -23.14 9.04
N TRP A 249 -5.11 -22.47 10.15
CA TRP A 249 -4.79 -23.11 11.43
C TRP A 249 -5.92 -24.02 11.91
N LEU A 250 -7.16 -23.54 11.89
CA LEU A 250 -8.33 -24.31 12.32
C LEU A 250 -8.60 -25.53 11.42
N ARG A 251 -8.24 -25.47 10.14
CA ARG A 251 -8.50 -26.53 9.14
C ARG A 251 -7.31 -27.47 8.94
N ALA A 252 -6.12 -27.14 9.43
CA ALA A 252 -4.92 -27.94 9.22
C ALA A 252 -5.00 -29.27 9.98
N ARG A 253 -4.65 -30.37 9.30
CA ARG A 253 -4.71 -31.74 9.85
C ARG A 253 -3.37 -32.45 9.94
N GLY A 254 -2.44 -32.13 9.04
CA GLY A 254 -1.08 -32.65 9.12
C GLY A 254 -0.31 -31.97 10.25
N PRO A 255 0.53 -32.67 11.01
CA PRO A 255 1.27 -32.06 12.13
C PRO A 255 2.14 -30.89 11.67
N TRP A 256 2.86 -31.04 10.56
CA TRP A 256 3.69 -29.99 9.98
C TRP A 256 2.88 -28.80 9.46
N THR A 257 1.76 -29.07 8.79
CA THR A 257 0.90 -28.00 8.26
C THR A 257 0.17 -27.27 9.39
N TRP A 258 -0.17 -27.97 10.47
CA TRP A 258 -0.75 -27.37 11.66
C TRP A 258 0.26 -26.49 12.39
N TRP A 259 1.49 -26.95 12.62
CA TRP A 259 2.54 -26.13 13.24
C TRP A 259 2.87 -24.89 12.42
N ALA A 260 3.00 -25.02 11.10
CA ALA A 260 3.22 -23.88 10.22
C ALA A 260 2.06 -22.87 10.28
N ALA A 261 0.81 -23.34 10.27
CA ALA A 261 -0.37 -22.48 10.34
C ALA A 261 -0.52 -21.81 11.71
N ALA A 262 -0.30 -22.56 12.79
CA ALA A 262 -0.33 -22.07 14.17
C ALA A 262 0.76 -21.01 14.39
N ALA A 263 1.99 -21.28 13.97
CA ALA A 263 3.10 -20.34 14.08
C ALA A 263 2.83 -19.05 13.29
N LEU A 264 2.35 -19.17 12.04
CA LEU A 264 2.00 -18.01 11.23
C LEU A 264 0.89 -17.19 11.88
N PHE A 265 -0.16 -17.82 12.40
CA PHE A 265 -1.26 -17.12 13.05
C PHE A 265 -0.83 -16.40 14.34
N VAL A 266 -0.09 -17.08 15.22
CA VAL A 266 0.46 -16.49 16.45
C VAL A 266 1.37 -15.30 16.14
N LEU A 267 2.24 -15.45 15.15
CA LEU A 267 3.15 -14.40 14.74
C LEU A 267 2.41 -13.23 14.10
N ALA A 268 1.39 -13.49 13.29
CA ALA A 268 0.54 -12.45 12.72
C ALA A 268 -0.24 -11.68 13.81
N CYS A 269 -0.69 -12.34 14.89
CA CYS A 269 -1.26 -11.66 16.05
C CYS A 269 -0.25 -10.73 16.73
N HIS A 270 1.00 -11.19 16.92
CA HIS A 270 2.06 -10.34 17.45
C HIS A 270 2.34 -9.12 16.55
N VAL A 271 2.39 -9.34 15.23
CA VAL A 271 2.56 -8.29 14.23
C VAL A 271 1.42 -7.28 14.30
N VAL A 272 0.17 -7.73 14.39
CA VAL A 272 -0.99 -6.85 14.58
C VAL A 272 -0.78 -5.95 15.79
N LEU A 273 -0.40 -6.51 16.94
CA LEU A 273 -0.16 -5.73 18.17
C LEU A 273 0.92 -4.66 17.98
N THR A 274 1.99 -4.99 17.27
CA THR A 274 3.13 -4.07 17.07
C THR A 274 2.86 -2.93 16.08
N THR A 275 1.77 -2.98 15.30
CA THR A 275 1.34 -1.82 14.49
C THR A 275 0.71 -0.70 15.32
N GLN A 276 0.42 -0.92 16.60
CA GLN A 276 -0.22 0.06 17.50
C GLN A 276 -1.54 0.64 16.96
N SER A 277 -2.24 -0.10 16.09
CA SER A 277 -3.44 0.36 15.40
C SER A 277 -4.71 -0.19 16.07
N ARG A 278 -5.44 0.68 16.77
CA ARG A 278 -6.68 0.32 17.48
C ARG A 278 -7.77 -0.23 16.57
N GLY A 279 -7.95 0.41 15.40
CA GLY A 279 -8.91 -0.05 14.40
C GLY A 279 -8.58 -1.46 13.92
N LEU A 280 -7.28 -1.75 13.70
CA LEU A 280 -6.82 -3.07 13.32
C LEU A 280 -7.12 -4.12 14.40
N TYR A 281 -6.94 -3.80 15.68
CA TYR A 281 -7.24 -4.75 16.76
C TYR A 281 -8.70 -5.20 16.74
N GLY A 282 -9.63 -4.25 16.57
CA GLY A 282 -11.06 -4.54 16.46
C GLY A 282 -11.35 -5.40 15.22
N ALA A 283 -10.84 -5.02 14.06
CA ALA A 283 -11.01 -5.76 12.82
C ALA A 283 -10.44 -7.19 12.87
N ALA A 284 -9.24 -7.34 13.43
CA ALA A 284 -8.55 -8.61 13.63
C ALA A 284 -9.36 -9.55 14.55
N LEU A 285 -9.90 -9.01 15.64
CA LEU A 285 -10.76 -9.74 16.57
C LEU A 285 -12.05 -10.20 15.88
N ILE A 286 -12.77 -9.29 15.22
CA ILE A 286 -14.01 -9.58 14.48
C ILE A 286 -13.77 -10.69 13.46
N GLY A 287 -12.75 -10.54 12.61
CA GLY A 287 -12.41 -11.53 11.58
C GLY A 287 -12.03 -12.89 12.15
N THR A 288 -11.20 -12.92 13.18
CA THR A 288 -10.75 -14.19 13.80
C THR A 288 -11.90 -14.93 14.48
N LEU A 289 -12.74 -14.22 15.24
CA LEU A 289 -13.91 -14.82 15.90
C LEU A 289 -14.93 -15.32 14.87
N LEU A 290 -15.16 -14.57 13.80
CA LEU A 290 -16.04 -14.98 12.71
C LEU A 290 -15.48 -16.22 11.99
N ALA A 291 -14.18 -16.28 11.70
CA ALA A 291 -13.54 -17.46 11.14
C ALA A 291 -13.71 -18.69 12.05
N ALA A 292 -13.53 -18.54 13.35
CA ALA A 292 -13.73 -19.60 14.33
C ALA A 292 -15.20 -20.07 14.40
N ALA A 293 -16.15 -19.15 14.41
CA ALA A 293 -17.58 -19.46 14.40
C ALA A 293 -17.99 -20.21 13.12
N LEU A 294 -17.59 -19.71 11.95
CA LEU A 294 -17.87 -20.35 10.66
C LEU A 294 -17.20 -21.71 10.51
N HIS A 295 -16.01 -21.89 11.08
CA HIS A 295 -15.34 -23.19 11.12
C HIS A 295 -16.18 -24.21 11.89
N ARG A 296 -16.73 -23.83 13.06
CA ARG A 296 -17.62 -24.70 13.87
C ARG A 296 -18.92 -25.05 13.14
N LEU A 297 -19.46 -24.14 12.34
CA LEU A 297 -20.67 -24.36 11.54
C LEU A 297 -20.45 -25.26 10.31
N MET A 298 -19.20 -25.50 9.94
CA MET A 298 -18.82 -26.30 8.77
C MET A 298 -17.93 -27.48 9.19
N PRO A 299 -18.47 -28.48 9.93
CA PRO A 299 -17.70 -29.64 10.34
C PRO A 299 -17.17 -30.36 9.10
N LEU A 300 -15.89 -30.72 9.13
CA LEU A 300 -15.31 -31.52 8.06
C LEU A 300 -15.88 -32.94 8.13
N GLN A 301 -16.22 -33.52 6.99
CA GLN A 301 -16.48 -34.96 6.93
C GLN A 301 -15.19 -35.69 7.31
N ALA A 302 -15.28 -36.62 8.26
CA ALA A 302 -14.17 -37.49 8.62
C ALA A 302 -13.90 -38.42 7.43
N SER A 303 -12.70 -38.32 6.85
CA SER A 303 -12.17 -39.36 5.96
C SER A 303 -11.57 -40.45 6.84
N ASP A 304 -11.72 -41.72 6.45
CA ASP A 304 -10.90 -42.79 7.02
C ASP A 304 -9.42 -42.41 6.85
N GLY A 305 -8.69 -42.28 7.96
CA GLY A 305 -7.29 -41.84 8.02
C GLY A 305 -7.05 -40.38 8.43
N ASP A 306 -8.09 -39.54 8.59
CA ASP A 306 -7.91 -38.16 9.08
C ASP A 306 -7.63 -38.13 10.59
N ARG A 307 -6.44 -37.67 10.98
CA ARG A 307 -6.15 -37.35 12.39
C ARG A 307 -6.98 -36.13 12.80
N ALA A 308 -7.69 -36.24 13.92
CA ALA A 308 -8.39 -35.11 14.52
C ALA A 308 -7.38 -33.97 14.81
N PRO A 309 -7.77 -32.69 14.63
CA PRO A 309 -6.91 -31.58 14.99
C PRO A 309 -6.55 -31.67 16.49
N PRO A 310 -5.31 -31.34 16.89
CA PRO A 310 -4.86 -31.49 18.26
C PRO A 310 -5.62 -30.49 19.14
N ARG A 311 -6.68 -30.93 19.83
CA ARG A 311 -7.49 -30.06 20.71
C ARG A 311 -6.62 -29.32 21.75
N LEU A 312 -5.63 -30.02 22.31
CA LEU A 312 -4.62 -29.46 23.22
C LEU A 312 -3.72 -28.42 22.51
N GLY A 313 -3.29 -28.69 21.28
CA GLY A 313 -2.51 -27.74 20.49
C GLY A 313 -3.29 -26.46 20.18
N ASN A 314 -4.57 -26.59 19.83
CA ASN A 314 -5.42 -25.42 19.59
C ASN A 314 -5.63 -24.60 20.87
N ALA A 315 -5.82 -25.27 22.02
CA ALA A 315 -5.89 -24.59 23.31
C ALA A 315 -4.58 -23.85 23.65
N ALA A 316 -3.42 -24.42 23.32
CA ALA A 316 -2.12 -23.77 23.50
C ALA A 316 -1.99 -22.51 22.63
N VAL A 317 -2.40 -22.57 21.36
CA VAL A 317 -2.41 -21.39 20.47
C VAL A 317 -3.31 -20.28 21.01
N VAL A 318 -4.53 -20.62 21.42
CA VAL A 318 -5.45 -19.64 22.05
C VAL A 318 -4.83 -19.06 23.31
N SER A 319 -4.25 -19.89 24.18
CA SER A 319 -3.60 -19.43 25.40
C SER A 319 -2.44 -18.48 25.11
N LEU A 320 -1.63 -18.76 24.09
CA LEU A 320 -0.52 -17.90 23.69
C LEU A 320 -0.99 -16.56 23.14
N VAL A 321 -2.07 -16.54 22.35
CA VAL A 321 -2.67 -15.27 21.89
C VAL A 321 -3.26 -14.48 23.06
N LEU A 322 -3.93 -15.15 24.00
CA LEU A 322 -4.45 -14.52 25.21
C LEU A 322 -3.33 -13.94 26.07
N VAL A 323 -2.22 -14.65 26.24
CA VAL A 323 -1.03 -14.14 26.95
C VAL A 323 -0.49 -12.87 26.29
N GLN A 324 -0.41 -12.82 24.96
CA GLN A 324 -0.02 -11.60 24.25
C GLN A 324 -0.97 -10.43 24.52
N LEU A 325 -2.28 -10.67 24.52
CA LEU A 325 -3.28 -9.66 24.83
C LEU A 325 -3.17 -9.17 26.28
N VAL A 326 -3.02 -10.09 27.23
CA VAL A 326 -2.84 -9.79 28.65
C VAL A 326 -1.56 -8.97 28.87
N TRP A 327 -0.45 -9.37 28.23
CA TRP A 327 0.82 -8.64 28.26
C TRP A 327 0.67 -7.19 27.80
N VAL A 328 -0.08 -6.96 26.73
CA VAL A 328 -0.35 -5.62 26.19
C VAL A 328 -1.23 -4.79 27.13
N LEU A 329 -2.31 -5.38 27.65
CA LEU A 329 -3.34 -4.68 28.42
C LEU A 329 -2.92 -4.39 29.87
N LEU A 330 -2.18 -5.31 30.50
CA LEU A 330 -1.70 -5.15 31.88
C LEU A 330 -0.35 -4.46 31.98
N GLY A 331 0.48 -4.55 30.94
CA GLY A 331 1.66 -3.70 30.84
C GLY A 331 1.20 -2.26 30.63
N THR A 332 1.78 -1.30 31.34
CA THR A 332 1.60 0.15 31.09
C THR A 332 2.23 0.56 29.75
N THR A 333 1.88 -0.15 28.68
CA THR A 333 2.41 -0.05 27.33
C THR A 333 1.83 1.17 26.64
N ALA A 334 2.52 1.64 25.60
CA ALA A 334 1.98 2.70 24.74
C ALA A 334 0.64 2.28 24.11
N ILE A 335 0.46 0.98 23.85
CA ILE A 335 -0.79 0.43 23.32
C ILE A 335 -1.93 0.57 24.33
N ALA A 336 -1.72 0.19 25.59
CA ALA A 336 -2.72 0.33 26.66
C ALA A 336 -3.12 1.79 26.86
N GLN A 337 -2.14 2.71 26.86
CA GLN A 337 -2.40 4.15 26.95
C GLN A 337 -3.24 4.67 25.76
N ARG A 338 -2.96 4.20 24.54
CA ARG A 338 -3.74 4.55 23.34
C ARG A 338 -5.17 4.00 23.40
N LEU A 339 -5.35 2.78 23.92
CA LEU A 339 -6.68 2.19 24.14
C LEU A 339 -7.48 2.97 25.19
N ALA A 340 -6.84 3.40 26.28
CA ALA A 340 -7.49 4.22 27.31
C ALA A 340 -7.97 5.57 26.78
N ARG A 341 -7.27 6.16 25.80
CA ARG A 341 -7.65 7.44 25.15
C ARG A 341 -8.57 7.28 23.93
N SER A 342 -9.21 6.13 23.75
CA SER A 342 -10.08 5.89 22.57
C SER A 342 -11.26 6.85 22.48
N GLY A 343 -11.78 7.34 23.62
CA GLY A 343 -12.89 8.31 23.63
C GLY A 343 -12.50 9.67 23.02
N GLN A 344 -11.37 10.24 23.43
CA GLN A 344 -10.85 11.51 22.90
C GLN A 344 -10.52 11.38 21.40
N ASP A 345 -9.89 10.28 21.00
CA ASP A 345 -9.56 10.02 19.60
C ASP A 345 -10.78 9.94 18.69
N PHE A 346 -11.89 9.39 19.19
CA PHE A 346 -13.12 9.31 18.40
C PHE A 346 -13.68 10.72 18.12
N THR A 347 -13.59 11.64 19.09
CA THR A 347 -13.98 13.04 18.90
C THR A 347 -13.11 13.72 17.84
N ASP A 348 -11.78 13.55 17.92
CA ASP A 348 -10.84 14.12 16.95
C ASP A 348 -11.09 13.58 15.53
N ARG A 349 -11.30 12.26 15.41
CA ARG A 349 -11.66 11.61 14.13
C ARG A 349 -12.98 12.09 13.57
N PHE A 350 -13.99 12.28 14.41
CA PHE A 350 -15.27 12.81 13.95
C PHE A 350 -15.13 14.24 13.43
N GLY A 351 -14.30 15.06 14.10
CA GLY A 351 -13.92 16.39 13.61
C GLY A 351 -13.24 16.33 12.24
N HIS A 352 -12.25 15.44 12.09
CA HIS A 352 -11.57 15.20 10.82
C HIS A 352 -12.53 14.74 9.71
N TRP A 353 -13.39 13.76 9.98
CA TRP A 353 -14.38 13.29 9.00
C TRP A 353 -15.37 14.38 8.60
N ARG A 354 -15.74 15.28 9.51
CA ARG A 354 -16.55 16.45 9.17
C ARG A 354 -15.79 17.40 8.24
N ALA A 355 -14.50 17.62 8.50
CA ALA A 355 -13.64 18.41 7.62
C ALA A 355 -13.52 17.76 6.22
N VAL A 356 -13.29 16.44 6.14
CA VAL A 356 -13.29 15.69 4.87
C VAL A 356 -14.62 15.77 4.14
N ALA A 357 -15.75 15.59 4.84
CA ALA A 357 -17.08 15.70 4.22
C ALA A 357 -17.32 17.11 3.65
N SER A 358 -16.82 18.15 4.34
CA SER A 358 -16.95 19.52 3.87
C SER A 358 -16.06 19.84 2.65
N ALA A 359 -15.10 18.99 2.28
CA ALA A 359 -14.28 19.17 1.08
C ALA A 359 -15.09 18.99 -0.22
N ALA A 360 -16.29 18.40 -0.14
CA ALA A 360 -17.25 18.38 -1.24
C ALA A 360 -18.11 19.66 -1.20
N ASP A 361 -18.06 20.46 -2.27
CA ASP A 361 -18.78 21.74 -2.35
C ASP A 361 -20.23 21.52 -2.84
N GLY A 362 -21.10 21.16 -1.89
CA GLY A 362 -22.54 21.04 -2.11
C GLY A 362 -23.00 19.67 -2.65
N MET A 363 -24.28 19.61 -3.06
CA MET A 363 -24.93 18.34 -3.41
C MET A 363 -24.39 17.70 -4.70
N ALA A 364 -23.88 18.49 -5.64
CA ALA A 364 -23.33 17.99 -6.89
C ALA A 364 -22.04 17.18 -6.64
N ASP A 365 -21.14 17.71 -5.81
CA ASP A 365 -19.90 17.01 -5.45
C ASP A 365 -20.17 15.77 -4.59
N LEU A 366 -21.16 15.80 -3.70
CA LEU A 366 -21.57 14.58 -2.98
C LEU A 366 -22.18 13.52 -3.91
N ALA A 367 -22.93 13.92 -4.94
CA ALA A 367 -23.54 12.99 -5.88
C ALA A 367 -22.51 12.39 -6.85
N LEU A 368 -21.63 13.24 -7.39
CA LEU A 368 -20.72 12.91 -8.50
C LEU A 368 -19.29 12.60 -8.03
N GLY A 369 -18.90 13.06 -6.85
CA GLY A 369 -17.53 13.07 -6.37
C GLY A 369 -16.73 14.28 -6.87
N ILE A 370 -15.75 14.70 -6.06
CA ILE A 370 -14.77 15.74 -6.42
C ILE A 370 -13.71 15.25 -7.41
N GLY A 371 -13.60 13.93 -7.62
CA GLY A 371 -12.59 13.28 -8.45
C GLY A 371 -11.67 12.38 -7.63
N ALA A 372 -11.28 11.25 -8.22
CA ALA A 372 -10.42 10.27 -7.56
C ALA A 372 -9.06 10.90 -7.21
N GLY A 373 -8.61 10.74 -5.96
CA GLY A 373 -7.34 11.31 -5.49
C GLY A 373 -7.30 12.84 -5.38
N ARG A 374 -8.44 13.55 -5.46
CA ARG A 374 -8.46 15.02 -5.38
C ARG A 374 -8.55 15.56 -3.96
N LEU A 375 -8.77 14.71 -2.95
CA LEU A 375 -8.87 15.15 -1.56
C LEU A 375 -7.66 15.99 -1.11
N PRO A 376 -6.38 15.60 -1.36
CA PRO A 376 -5.23 16.41 -0.95
C PRO A 376 -5.15 17.76 -1.65
N ALA A 377 -5.63 17.85 -2.90
CA ALA A 377 -5.66 19.12 -3.64
C ALA A 377 -6.68 20.09 -3.04
N ARG A 378 -7.91 19.62 -2.77
CA ARG A 378 -8.95 20.41 -2.11
C ARG A 378 -8.56 20.80 -0.68
N TRP A 379 -7.82 19.93 0.01
CA TRP A 379 -7.27 20.25 1.32
C TRP A 379 -6.24 21.37 1.27
N ALA A 380 -5.38 21.39 0.24
CA ALA A 380 -4.37 22.43 0.04
C ALA A 380 -4.96 23.82 -0.28
N GLU A 381 -6.18 23.87 -0.80
CA GLU A 381 -6.89 25.12 -1.08
C GLU A 381 -7.54 25.74 0.18
N ARG A 382 -7.61 24.99 1.29
CA ARG A 382 -8.27 25.42 2.52
C ARG A 382 -7.39 26.29 3.40
N PRO A 383 -7.79 27.54 3.71
CA PRO A 383 -7.02 28.45 4.56
C PRO A 383 -6.84 27.96 6.00
N ASP A 384 -7.83 27.23 6.52
CA ASP A 384 -7.91 26.76 7.91
C ASP A 384 -7.24 25.39 8.14
N ALA A 385 -7.08 24.59 7.09
CA ALA A 385 -6.48 23.26 7.17
C ALA A 385 -5.00 23.29 6.77
N GLY A 386 -4.70 23.71 5.53
CA GLY A 386 -3.35 23.83 4.96
C GLY A 386 -2.61 22.49 4.77
N MET A 387 -1.62 22.48 3.87
CA MET A 387 -0.67 21.36 3.75
C MET A 387 0.56 21.59 4.64
N PRO A 388 1.16 20.53 5.17
CA PRO A 388 2.40 20.63 5.95
C PRO A 388 3.65 20.84 5.09
N GLY A 389 3.53 20.68 3.76
CA GLY A 389 4.56 21.01 2.79
C GLY A 389 4.29 20.38 1.43
N ARG A 390 5.07 20.80 0.43
CA ARG A 390 4.99 20.29 -0.95
C ARG A 390 6.38 20.18 -1.58
N VAL A 391 6.56 19.15 -2.42
CA VAL A 391 7.76 18.97 -3.25
C VAL A 391 7.36 19.11 -4.71
N GLN A 392 8.11 19.92 -5.45
CA GLN A 392 7.98 20.06 -6.89
C GLN A 392 9.34 19.89 -7.56
N TRP A 393 9.31 19.43 -8.81
CA TRP A 393 10.51 19.15 -9.62
C TRP A 393 10.49 19.99 -10.90
N PRO A 394 10.57 21.33 -10.81
CA PRO A 394 10.58 22.18 -12.00
C PRO A 394 11.79 21.88 -12.88
N THR A 395 11.55 21.76 -14.19
CA THR A 395 12.59 21.70 -15.21
C THR A 395 12.73 23.09 -15.84
N ALA A 396 13.95 23.64 -15.86
CA ALA A 396 14.29 24.88 -16.56
C ALA A 396 15.52 24.65 -17.45
N ASP A 397 15.94 25.66 -18.22
CA ASP A 397 17.07 25.57 -19.17
C ASP A 397 18.42 25.12 -18.54
N GLY A 398 18.51 25.13 -17.20
CA GLY A 398 19.66 24.63 -16.42
C GLY A 398 19.48 23.24 -15.79
N GLY A 399 18.46 22.47 -16.17
CA GLY A 399 18.18 21.13 -15.64
C GLY A 399 17.06 21.08 -14.60
N THR A 400 16.85 19.90 -14.00
CA THR A 400 15.84 19.70 -12.95
C THR A 400 16.31 20.31 -11.63
N ARG A 401 15.46 21.09 -10.99
CA ARG A 401 15.70 21.61 -9.63
C ARG A 401 14.66 21.05 -8.67
N LEU A 402 15.00 21.03 -7.38
CA LEU A 402 14.08 20.71 -6.31
C LEU A 402 13.45 22.02 -5.80
N ARG A 403 12.12 22.12 -5.80
CA ARG A 403 11.42 23.20 -5.08
C ARG A 403 10.67 22.61 -3.89
N LEU A 404 11.07 23.00 -2.69
CA LEU A 404 10.52 22.50 -1.44
C LEU A 404 9.78 23.63 -0.72
N HIS A 405 8.52 23.39 -0.36
CA HIS A 405 7.66 24.31 0.37
C HIS A 405 7.54 23.88 1.83
N GLY A 406 7.58 24.86 2.73
CA GLY A 406 7.22 24.68 4.13
C GLY A 406 5.71 24.52 4.32
N PRO A 407 5.24 24.46 5.58
CA PRO A 407 3.82 24.38 5.88
C PRO A 407 3.06 25.59 5.34
N ASP A 408 1.79 25.46 4.97
CA ASP A 408 1.01 26.60 4.45
C ASP A 408 0.68 27.62 5.55
N ARG A 409 0.62 27.20 6.83
CA ARG A 409 0.28 28.06 7.98
C ARG A 409 1.08 27.73 9.23
N ALA A 410 1.13 28.69 10.16
CA ALA A 410 1.68 28.48 11.51
C ALA A 410 0.76 27.58 12.35
N GLY A 411 1.31 26.94 13.39
CA GLY A 411 0.56 26.03 14.26
C GLY A 411 0.53 24.56 13.80
N LEU A 412 1.25 24.24 12.72
CA LEU A 412 1.65 22.87 12.37
C LEU A 412 2.98 22.50 13.09
N ASP A 413 3.17 22.99 14.32
CA ASP A 413 4.39 22.79 15.08
C ASP A 413 4.52 21.31 15.50
N GLY A 414 5.69 20.72 15.27
CA GLY A 414 5.92 19.27 15.43
C GLY A 414 5.63 18.44 14.17
N VAL A 415 5.09 19.06 13.12
CA VAL A 415 4.94 18.43 11.81
C VAL A 415 6.18 18.69 10.97
N ARG A 416 6.77 17.61 10.43
CA ARG A 416 7.91 17.73 9.52
C ARG A 416 7.56 17.13 8.19
N PHE A 417 7.42 17.98 7.18
CA PHE A 417 7.46 17.55 5.80
C PHE A 417 8.89 17.72 5.26
N ALA A 418 9.43 16.66 4.69
CA ALA A 418 10.79 16.63 4.19
C ALA A 418 10.85 15.98 2.81
N VAL A 419 11.82 16.39 2.01
CA VAL A 419 12.32 15.55 0.93
C VAL A 419 13.45 14.69 1.49
N VAL A 420 13.35 13.37 1.27
CA VAL A 420 14.25 12.40 1.89
C VAL A 420 14.94 11.54 0.86
N GLN A 421 16.18 11.15 1.15
CA GLN A 421 16.91 10.14 0.40
C GLN A 421 17.47 9.10 1.37
N ARG A 422 17.27 7.84 1.01
CA ARG A 422 17.70 6.71 1.84
C ARG A 422 19.21 6.56 1.85
N LEU A 423 19.74 6.21 3.02
CA LEU A 423 21.13 5.96 3.33
C LEU A 423 21.31 4.58 3.98
N ARG A 424 22.51 4.01 3.83
CA ARG A 424 22.97 2.78 4.50
C ARG A 424 24.43 2.90 4.85
N GLY A 425 24.89 2.08 5.79
CA GLY A 425 26.32 1.96 6.16
C GLY A 425 26.82 3.21 6.91
N PHE A 426 26.23 3.49 8.07
CA PHE A 426 26.61 4.63 8.90
C PHE A 426 27.97 4.42 9.56
N GLU A 427 28.71 5.52 9.73
CA GLU A 427 30.05 5.52 10.31
C GLU A 427 30.16 6.48 11.49
N ALA A 428 31.15 6.23 12.34
CA ALA A 428 31.42 7.07 13.50
C ALA A 428 32.00 8.42 13.05
N GLY A 429 31.46 9.51 13.59
CA GLY A 429 31.94 10.87 13.35
C GLY A 429 30.85 11.82 12.88
N THR A 430 31.27 12.99 12.43
CA THR A 430 30.40 14.10 12.02
C THR A 430 30.10 14.04 10.53
N TYR A 431 28.82 14.04 10.17
CA TYR A 431 28.38 14.17 8.79
C TYR A 431 28.32 15.64 8.38
N ARG A 432 28.65 15.93 7.12
CA ARG A 432 28.65 17.30 6.59
C ARG A 432 27.73 17.41 5.39
N ALA A 433 26.82 18.39 5.43
CA ALA A 433 25.94 18.68 4.31
C ALA A 433 26.41 19.92 3.55
N ARG A 434 26.40 19.84 2.22
CA ARG A 434 26.60 21.00 1.34
C ARG A 434 25.36 21.17 0.46
N LEU A 435 24.83 22.39 0.45
CA LEU A 435 23.62 22.75 -0.27
C LEU A 435 23.91 23.92 -1.21
N VAL A 436 23.41 23.82 -2.44
CA VAL A 436 23.37 24.91 -3.41
C VAL A 436 21.90 25.26 -3.62
N TYR A 437 21.48 26.44 -3.17
CA TYR A 437 20.06 26.81 -3.15
C TYR A 437 19.82 28.32 -3.34
N GLU A 438 18.59 28.65 -3.72
CA GLU A 438 18.04 29.99 -3.86
C GLU A 438 16.83 30.11 -2.90
N ALA A 439 16.79 31.17 -2.11
CA ALA A 439 15.77 31.37 -1.09
C ALA A 439 15.53 32.86 -0.80
N HIS A 440 14.36 33.20 -0.26
CA HIS A 440 14.12 34.52 0.30
C HIS A 440 14.75 34.67 1.70
N PRO A 441 15.20 35.89 2.09
CA PRO A 441 15.65 36.21 3.44
C PRO A 441 14.72 35.70 4.54
N GLY A 442 15.29 35.29 5.68
CA GLY A 442 14.54 34.78 6.83
C GLY A 442 14.10 33.32 6.77
N LEU A 443 14.40 32.60 5.66
CA LEU A 443 14.14 31.17 5.53
C LEU A 443 14.92 30.34 6.56
N ARG A 444 14.26 29.38 7.20
CA ARG A 444 14.84 28.37 8.09
C ARG A 444 14.68 26.99 7.48
N LEU A 445 15.82 26.32 7.32
CA LEU A 445 15.90 24.94 6.87
C LEU A 445 16.33 24.05 8.03
N LEU A 446 15.81 22.82 8.06
CA LEU A 446 16.34 21.72 8.87
C LEU A 446 16.98 20.70 7.93
N VAL A 447 18.27 20.46 8.14
CA VAL A 447 19.01 19.38 7.47
C VAL A 447 19.32 18.32 8.51
N SER A 448 19.03 17.06 8.21
CA SER A 448 19.25 15.96 9.16
C SER A 448 19.61 14.65 8.49
N VAL A 449 20.32 13.82 9.26
CA VAL A 449 20.62 12.43 8.97
C VAL A 449 20.25 11.62 10.21
N CYS A 450 19.31 10.69 10.06
CA CYS A 450 18.80 9.87 11.15
C CYS A 450 18.76 8.39 10.74
N GLU A 451 19.00 7.48 11.68
CA GLU A 451 18.56 6.10 11.50
C GLU A 451 17.04 6.07 11.55
N ARG A 452 16.39 5.46 10.56
CA ARG A 452 14.94 5.46 10.47
C ARG A 452 14.45 4.37 9.54
N HIS A 453 13.40 3.69 9.96
CA HIS A 453 12.58 2.83 9.11
C HIS A 453 11.26 3.54 8.81
N LEU A 454 11.29 4.44 7.83
CA LEU A 454 10.18 5.31 7.39
C LEU A 454 9.71 6.40 8.36
N ILE A 455 9.18 6.06 9.54
CA ILE A 455 8.41 7.00 10.39
C ILE A 455 9.24 7.56 11.53
N TYR A 456 9.83 6.70 12.36
CA TYR A 456 10.45 7.09 13.62
C TYR A 456 11.96 7.29 13.46
N ASP A 457 12.41 8.49 13.82
CA ASP A 457 13.82 8.82 13.90
C ASP A 457 14.45 8.19 15.15
N ARG A 458 15.62 7.58 14.95
CA ARG A 458 16.52 7.10 15.99
C ARG A 458 17.89 7.67 15.66
N ARG A 459 18.63 8.15 16.68
CA ARG A 459 20.00 8.67 16.56
C ARG A 459 20.18 9.61 15.37
N CYS A 460 20.13 10.91 15.62
CA CYS A 460 20.16 11.90 14.57
C CYS A 460 21.36 12.83 14.69
N GLN A 461 21.92 13.20 13.55
CA GLN A 461 22.73 14.41 13.40
C GLN A 461 21.95 15.41 12.56
N TRP A 462 21.90 16.68 13.00
CA TRP A 462 21.10 17.69 12.34
C TRP A 462 21.67 19.10 12.51
N ARG A 463 21.19 20.04 11.69
CA ARG A 463 21.52 21.46 11.77
C ARG A 463 20.38 22.32 11.25
N PHE A 464 20.10 23.42 11.95
CA PHE A 464 19.28 24.51 11.40
C PHE A 464 20.13 25.46 10.58
N ILE A 465 19.64 25.83 9.40
CA ILE A 465 20.23 26.86 8.55
C ILE A 465 19.25 28.02 8.49
N ARG A 466 19.65 29.20 8.97
CA ARG A 466 18.93 30.45 8.77
C ARG A 466 19.57 31.19 7.60
N HIS A 467 18.80 31.45 6.56
CA HIS A 467 19.23 32.30 5.45
C HIS A 467 19.20 33.75 5.93
N ALA A 468 20.34 34.44 5.83
CA ALA A 468 20.56 35.74 6.46
C ALA A 468 19.79 36.86 5.77
N ASP A 469 19.42 37.89 6.55
CA ASP A 469 18.66 39.04 6.07
C ASP A 469 19.54 39.99 5.22
N ASP A 470 20.85 39.97 5.47
CA ASP A 470 21.88 40.79 4.80
C ASP A 470 22.22 40.29 3.38
N ALA A 471 21.64 39.16 2.94
CA ALA A 471 21.59 38.77 1.52
C ALA A 471 20.59 39.65 0.74
N ALA A 472 20.47 40.92 1.14
CA ALA A 472 19.46 41.86 0.71
C ALA A 472 19.64 42.19 -0.78
N GLY A 473 18.72 41.68 -1.61
CA GLY A 473 18.54 42.14 -2.99
C GLY A 473 18.92 41.13 -4.07
N GLU A 474 19.64 40.05 -3.77
CA GLU A 474 19.94 39.01 -4.75
C GLU A 474 19.13 37.75 -4.44
N THR A 475 18.13 37.44 -5.28
CA THR A 475 17.67 36.05 -5.50
C THR A 475 18.81 35.27 -6.16
N GLY A 476 19.90 35.13 -5.43
CA GLY A 476 21.18 34.61 -5.89
C GLY A 476 21.40 33.19 -5.41
N ARG A 477 22.17 32.46 -6.20
CA ARG A 477 22.64 31.12 -5.86
C ARG A 477 23.55 31.16 -4.63
N VAL A 478 23.15 30.50 -3.55
CA VAL A 478 23.90 30.41 -2.29
C VAL A 478 24.51 29.02 -2.15
N VAL A 479 25.78 28.97 -1.76
CA VAL A 479 26.45 27.72 -1.35
C VAL A 479 26.60 27.74 0.15
N ARG A 480 26.05 26.73 0.84
CA ARG A 480 26.18 26.57 2.28
C ARG A 480 26.71 25.20 2.61
N GLU A 481 27.77 25.15 3.41
CA GLU A 481 28.32 23.93 3.98
C GLU A 481 28.16 23.97 5.49
N VAL A 482 27.62 22.89 6.06
CA VAL A 482 27.35 22.79 7.50
C VAL A 482 27.67 21.40 8.02
N ASP A 483 28.34 21.36 9.16
CA ASP A 483 28.46 20.15 9.96
C ASP A 483 27.15 19.86 10.69
N LEU A 484 26.73 18.60 10.68
CA LEU A 484 25.56 18.11 11.38
C LEU A 484 25.98 17.61 12.76
N PHE A 485 25.24 17.98 13.80
CA PHE A 485 25.58 17.61 15.17
C PHE A 485 24.44 16.82 15.82
N GLY A 486 24.79 15.93 16.75
CA GLY A 486 23.83 15.13 17.49
C GLY A 486 24.43 13.79 17.87
N ASP A 487 23.61 12.74 17.87
CA ASP A 487 24.02 11.41 18.31
C ASP A 487 25.08 10.80 17.38
N SER A 488 25.90 9.91 17.94
CA SER A 488 26.79 9.08 17.13
C SER A 488 25.99 8.09 16.29
N LEU A 489 26.25 8.10 14.99
CA LEU A 489 25.70 7.14 14.02
C LEU A 489 26.57 5.89 13.88
N ALA A 490 27.59 5.73 14.73
CA ALA A 490 28.39 4.51 14.78
C ALA A 490 27.51 3.28 15.06
N PRO A 491 27.81 2.11 14.49
CA PRO A 491 27.12 0.87 14.85
C PRO A 491 27.11 0.63 16.37
N ASP A 492 25.93 0.54 16.99
CA ASP A 492 25.75 0.33 18.45
C ASP A 492 25.37 -1.12 18.81
N ALA A 493 25.20 -1.98 17.80
CA ALA A 493 24.78 -3.37 17.97
C ALA A 493 25.30 -4.23 16.81
N PRO A 494 25.41 -5.57 16.97
CA PRO A 494 25.89 -6.47 15.91
C PRO A 494 25.12 -6.37 14.60
N LEU A 495 23.81 -6.11 14.67
CA LEU A 495 22.93 -5.96 13.50
C LEU A 495 22.76 -4.51 13.05
N ALA A 496 23.42 -3.53 13.68
CA ALA A 496 23.27 -2.12 13.34
C ALA A 496 23.70 -1.81 11.89
N GLY A 497 24.62 -2.59 11.31
CA GLY A 497 25.01 -2.44 9.90
C GLY A 497 23.89 -2.72 8.88
N TRP A 498 22.81 -3.38 9.30
CA TRP A 498 21.61 -3.63 8.49
C TRP A 498 20.55 -2.53 8.64
N ARG A 499 20.75 -1.59 9.57
CA ARG A 499 19.87 -0.44 9.71
C ARG A 499 20.03 0.49 8.52
N GLU A 500 18.93 1.12 8.22
CA GLU A 500 18.76 2.13 7.20
C GLU A 500 18.55 3.46 7.90
N GLY A 501 18.78 4.52 7.15
CA GLY A 501 18.43 5.83 7.61
C GLY A 501 18.22 6.76 6.44
N PHE A 502 18.02 8.02 6.75
CA PHE A 502 17.56 8.98 5.77
C PHE A 502 18.27 10.31 5.96
N PHE A 503 18.77 10.84 4.86
CA PHE A 503 18.98 12.28 4.73
C PHE A 503 17.60 12.93 4.57
N SER A 504 17.36 14.03 5.28
CA SER A 504 16.11 14.79 5.19
C SER A 504 16.40 16.30 5.12
N LEU A 505 15.74 16.99 4.20
CA LEU A 505 15.70 18.44 4.11
C LEU A 505 14.25 18.93 4.29
N SER A 506 14.04 19.86 5.21
CA SER A 506 12.74 20.48 5.50
C SER A 506 12.81 22.00 5.51
N VAL A 507 11.74 22.66 5.06
CA VAL A 507 11.49 24.09 5.26
C VAL A 507 10.57 24.26 6.47
N LEU A 508 10.96 25.11 7.41
CA LEU A 508 10.23 25.27 8.69
C LEU A 508 9.35 26.51 8.73
N ASN A 509 9.55 27.46 7.83
CA ASN A 509 8.77 28.69 7.81
C ASN A 509 7.44 28.47 7.07
N PRO A 510 6.31 28.89 7.67
CA PRO A 510 5.04 28.90 6.97
C PRO A 510 5.06 29.76 5.71
N GLY A 511 4.46 29.26 4.62
CA GLY A 511 4.30 29.96 3.34
C GLY A 511 5.59 30.18 2.54
N MET A 512 6.75 29.76 3.06
CA MET A 512 8.04 29.96 2.40
C MET A 512 8.48 28.73 1.60
N ALA A 513 9.35 28.95 0.62
CA ALA A 513 9.91 27.88 -0.20
C ALA A 513 11.41 28.09 -0.46
N VAL A 514 12.07 27.00 -0.82
CA VAL A 514 13.47 26.99 -1.27
C VAL A 514 13.56 26.28 -2.62
N THR A 515 14.38 26.81 -3.52
CA THR A 515 14.77 26.13 -4.75
C THR A 515 16.20 25.62 -4.56
N VAL A 516 16.41 24.32 -4.73
CA VAL A 516 17.69 23.66 -4.51
C VAL A 516 18.19 23.08 -5.81
N GLU A 517 19.43 23.40 -6.16
CA GLU A 517 20.11 22.90 -7.35
C GLU A 517 20.96 21.66 -7.05
N ARG A 518 21.54 21.60 -5.84
CA ARG A 518 22.41 20.49 -5.46
C ARG A 518 22.36 20.22 -3.96
N LEU A 519 22.28 18.95 -3.62
CA LEU A 519 22.38 18.43 -2.25
C LEU A 519 23.50 17.41 -2.17
N GLU A 520 24.39 17.60 -1.22
CA GLU A 520 25.54 16.72 -0.99
C GLU A 520 25.61 16.39 0.49
N LEU A 521 25.95 15.14 0.81
CA LEU A 521 26.20 14.67 2.16
C LEU A 521 27.51 13.90 2.19
N PHE A 522 28.49 14.43 2.90
CA PHE A 522 29.77 13.79 3.13
C PHE A 522 29.74 13.05 4.46
N ASP A 523 30.18 11.79 4.45
CA ASP A 523 30.45 11.04 5.67
C ASP A 523 31.72 11.56 6.37
N PRO A 524 32.04 11.07 7.58
CA PRO A 524 33.22 11.52 8.32
C PRO A 524 34.56 11.28 7.59
N GLN A 525 34.58 10.42 6.57
CA GLN A 525 35.73 10.11 5.73
C GLN A 525 35.77 10.97 4.45
N GLY A 526 34.81 11.89 4.30
CA GLY A 526 34.71 12.78 3.15
C GLY A 526 34.08 12.15 1.90
N ARG A 527 33.49 10.96 2.00
CA ARG A 527 32.82 10.31 0.85
C ARG A 527 31.40 10.83 0.70
N GLN A 528 31.02 11.16 -0.53
CA GLN A 528 29.65 11.49 -0.89
C GLN A 528 28.71 10.29 -0.67
N ARG A 529 27.59 10.50 0.02
CA ARG A 529 26.62 9.46 0.37
C ARG A 529 25.30 9.57 -0.38
N LEU A 530 24.96 10.74 -0.90
CA LEU A 530 23.78 10.90 -1.75
C LEU A 530 24.10 10.43 -3.18
N LEU A 531 23.15 9.76 -3.81
CA LEU A 531 23.32 9.10 -5.11
C LEU A 531 22.81 9.94 -6.30
N ASN A 532 21.94 10.92 -6.05
CA ASN A 532 21.37 11.82 -7.06
C ASN A 532 21.42 13.26 -6.52
N THR A 533 22.63 13.81 -6.48
CA THR A 533 22.97 15.08 -5.79
C THR A 533 22.50 16.31 -6.56
N GLY A 534 22.65 16.30 -7.89
CA GLY A 534 22.29 17.40 -8.79
C GLY A 534 20.98 17.20 -9.55
N PHE A 535 20.18 16.18 -9.19
CA PHE A 535 18.90 15.87 -9.82
C PHE A 535 18.97 15.58 -11.33
N GLU A 536 20.12 15.09 -11.84
CA GLU A 536 20.30 14.76 -13.26
C GLU A 536 19.38 13.61 -13.70
N GLN A 537 19.05 12.72 -12.77
CA GLN A 537 18.08 11.63 -12.95
C GLN A 537 16.64 12.09 -12.58
N GLY A 538 16.39 13.40 -12.59
CA GLY A 538 15.17 14.00 -12.07
C GLY A 538 14.99 13.70 -10.58
N ALA A 539 13.78 13.31 -10.20
CA ALA A 539 13.40 13.01 -8.83
C ALA A 539 13.77 11.59 -8.37
N ALA A 540 14.50 10.81 -9.19
CA ALA A 540 14.89 9.45 -8.82
C ALA A 540 15.58 9.40 -7.45
N ARG A 541 15.19 8.42 -6.62
CA ARG A 541 15.69 8.16 -5.26
C ARG A 541 15.29 9.17 -4.18
N TRP A 542 14.55 10.21 -4.55
CA TRP A 542 14.01 11.20 -3.62
C TRP A 542 12.53 10.90 -3.36
N LEU A 543 12.11 11.02 -2.11
CA LEU A 543 10.75 10.76 -1.69
C LEU A 543 10.27 11.89 -0.76
N PRO A 544 9.10 12.51 -0.99
CA PRO A 544 8.46 13.32 0.06
C PRO A 544 8.08 12.44 1.24
N ALA A 545 8.29 12.89 2.46
CA ALA A 545 7.84 12.19 3.66
C ALA A 545 7.32 13.19 4.69
N ALA A 546 6.22 12.85 5.34
CA ALA A 546 5.63 13.61 6.44
C ALA A 546 5.88 12.89 7.77
N GLN A 547 5.96 13.66 8.85
CA GLN A 547 5.96 13.19 10.22
C GLN A 547 4.97 14.04 11.03
N GLY A 548 4.16 13.41 11.86
CA GLY A 548 3.33 14.09 12.87
C GLY A 548 1.89 14.41 12.45
N HIS A 549 1.67 14.89 11.22
CA HIS A 549 0.33 15.25 10.72
C HIS A 549 0.15 14.70 9.31
N PHE A 550 -0.92 13.93 9.12
CA PHE A 550 -1.17 13.04 7.97
C PHE A 550 -2.59 13.20 7.42
N GLU A 551 -3.46 13.86 8.16
CA GLU A 551 -4.86 14.17 7.87
C GLU A 551 -5.08 14.76 6.47
N PRO A 552 -4.21 15.63 5.93
CA PRO A 552 -4.42 16.20 4.59
C PRO A 552 -4.40 15.18 3.44
N TRP A 553 -3.78 14.02 3.65
CA TRP A 553 -3.67 12.98 2.61
C TRP A 553 -4.72 11.89 2.72
N HIS A 554 -5.39 11.78 3.88
CA HIS A 554 -6.15 10.60 4.26
C HIS A 554 -7.52 10.98 4.79
N ALA A 555 -8.58 10.38 4.22
CA ALA A 555 -9.92 10.52 4.79
C ALA A 555 -10.09 9.71 6.10
N ASP A 556 -9.23 8.71 6.32
CA ASP A 556 -9.31 7.78 7.46
C ASP A 556 -10.68 7.11 7.61
N ASN A 557 -11.36 6.90 6.48
CA ASN A 557 -12.64 6.21 6.38
C ASN A 557 -12.93 5.88 4.92
N LEU A 558 -12.88 4.59 4.57
CA LEU A 558 -13.11 4.07 3.22
C LEU A 558 -14.44 4.57 2.62
N TYR A 559 -15.51 4.55 3.41
CA TYR A 559 -16.85 4.87 2.90
C TYR A 559 -16.99 6.36 2.63
N LEU A 560 -16.44 7.20 3.51
CA LEU A 560 -16.40 8.64 3.33
C LEU A 560 -15.47 9.04 2.19
N GLU A 561 -14.31 8.41 2.07
CA GLU A 561 -13.38 8.61 0.95
C GLU A 561 -14.06 8.34 -0.39
N VAL A 562 -14.74 7.19 -0.51
CA VAL A 562 -15.46 6.82 -1.74
C VAL A 562 -16.61 7.78 -2.02
N LEU A 563 -17.34 8.21 -0.98
CA LEU A 563 -18.40 9.21 -1.13
C LEU A 563 -17.86 10.54 -1.66
N VAL A 564 -16.84 11.09 -1.01
CA VAL A 564 -16.29 12.41 -1.33
C VAL A 564 -15.56 12.39 -2.68
N GLU A 565 -14.68 11.42 -2.91
CA GLU A 565 -13.87 11.41 -4.13
C GLU A 565 -14.62 10.88 -5.36
N ARG A 566 -15.55 9.92 -5.19
CA ARG A 566 -16.17 9.19 -6.31
C ARG A 566 -17.70 9.29 -6.36
N GLY A 567 -18.33 9.89 -5.35
CA GLY A 567 -19.76 10.18 -5.33
C GLY A 567 -20.63 9.06 -4.74
N ALA A 568 -21.86 9.44 -4.38
CA ALA A 568 -22.83 8.55 -3.75
C ALA A 568 -23.17 7.30 -4.59
N ALA A 569 -23.23 7.41 -5.92
CA ALA A 569 -23.52 6.27 -6.79
C ALA A 569 -22.43 5.18 -6.70
N VAL A 570 -21.17 5.59 -6.62
CA VAL A 570 -20.03 4.66 -6.47
C VAL A 570 -20.02 4.04 -5.08
N LEU A 571 -20.36 4.80 -4.03
CA LEU A 571 -20.53 4.26 -2.68
C LEU A 571 -21.62 3.18 -2.66
N VAL A 572 -22.79 3.44 -3.24
CA VAL A 572 -23.88 2.45 -3.31
C VAL A 572 -23.43 1.20 -4.07
N ALA A 573 -22.70 1.36 -5.19
CA ALA A 573 -22.15 0.23 -5.93
C ALA A 573 -21.14 -0.58 -5.10
N LEU A 574 -20.28 0.09 -4.32
CA LEU A 574 -19.34 -0.56 -3.41
C LEU A 574 -20.09 -1.36 -2.33
N LEU A 575 -21.10 -0.76 -1.69
CA LEU A 575 -21.91 -1.43 -0.66
C LEU A 575 -22.67 -2.64 -1.23
N ALA A 576 -23.20 -2.52 -2.45
CA ALA A 576 -23.86 -3.62 -3.15
C ALA A 576 -22.87 -4.74 -3.49
N TRP A 577 -21.65 -4.41 -3.93
CA TRP A 577 -20.61 -5.41 -4.21
C TRP A 577 -20.16 -6.11 -2.93
N LEU A 578 -19.95 -5.37 -1.84
CA LEU A 578 -19.66 -5.89 -0.51
C LEU A 578 -20.72 -6.88 -0.05
N ALA A 579 -21.99 -6.48 -0.07
CA ALA A 579 -23.11 -7.33 0.30
C ALA A 579 -23.21 -8.57 -0.60
N GLY A 580 -23.02 -8.42 -1.91
CA GLY A 580 -23.03 -9.51 -2.88
C GLY A 580 -21.91 -10.52 -2.65
N ALA A 581 -20.68 -10.07 -2.38
CA ALA A 581 -19.54 -10.92 -2.09
C ALA A 581 -19.71 -11.64 -0.74
N ALA A 582 -20.17 -10.95 0.30
CA ALA A 582 -20.47 -11.55 1.59
C ALA A 582 -21.60 -12.59 1.50
N HIS A 583 -22.66 -12.28 0.75
CA HIS A 583 -23.77 -13.21 0.51
C HIS A 583 -23.31 -14.45 -0.28
N ALA A 584 -22.49 -14.27 -1.32
CA ALA A 584 -21.93 -15.39 -2.09
C ALA A 584 -21.04 -16.27 -1.21
N ALA A 585 -20.16 -15.68 -0.40
CA ALA A 585 -19.34 -16.42 0.56
C ALA A 585 -20.19 -17.14 1.61
N TRP A 586 -21.24 -16.50 2.15
CA TRP A 586 -22.19 -17.15 3.06
C TRP A 586 -22.91 -18.34 2.42
N ARG A 587 -23.33 -18.22 1.16
CA ARG A 587 -23.85 -19.37 0.40
C ARG A 587 -22.82 -20.48 0.26
N GLY A 588 -21.57 -20.13 -0.06
CA GLY A 588 -20.46 -21.08 -0.09
C GLY A 588 -20.26 -21.80 1.25
N VAL A 589 -20.42 -21.11 2.38
CA VAL A 589 -20.40 -21.71 3.73
C VAL A 589 -21.52 -22.77 3.86
N ARG A 590 -22.75 -22.44 3.45
CA ARG A 590 -23.89 -23.37 3.46
C ARG A 590 -23.68 -24.57 2.53
N GLU A 591 -23.07 -24.34 1.37
CA GLU A 591 -22.70 -25.37 0.39
C GLU A 591 -21.38 -26.10 0.76
N ARG A 592 -20.80 -25.79 1.93
CA ARG A 592 -19.57 -26.38 2.48
C ARG A 592 -18.33 -26.23 1.57
N GLU A 593 -18.26 -25.15 0.80
CA GLU A 593 -17.05 -24.83 0.04
C GLU A 593 -15.86 -24.54 0.97
N PRO A 594 -14.67 -25.17 0.77
CA PRO A 594 -13.59 -25.19 1.78
C PRO A 594 -13.06 -23.83 2.25
N LEU A 595 -13.09 -22.81 1.39
CA LEU A 595 -12.51 -21.48 1.64
C LEU A 595 -13.56 -20.40 1.95
N ALA A 596 -14.85 -20.73 1.86
CA ALA A 596 -15.91 -19.73 1.93
C ALA A 596 -15.95 -18.98 3.28
N GLY A 597 -15.74 -19.70 4.39
CA GLY A 597 -15.72 -19.08 5.71
C GLY A 597 -14.50 -18.19 5.95
N ALA A 598 -13.32 -18.56 5.41
CA ALA A 598 -12.13 -17.71 5.44
C ALA A 598 -12.39 -16.39 4.72
N TRP A 599 -13.04 -16.48 3.56
CA TRP A 599 -13.34 -15.34 2.70
C TRP A 599 -14.32 -14.38 3.35
N LEU A 600 -15.41 -14.91 3.91
CA LEU A 600 -16.41 -14.11 4.62
C LEU A 600 -15.75 -13.39 5.81
N ALA A 601 -14.94 -14.10 6.59
CA ALA A 601 -14.22 -13.52 7.72
C ALA A 601 -13.24 -12.41 7.32
N GLY A 602 -12.44 -12.62 6.27
CA GLY A 602 -11.50 -11.61 5.75
C GLY A 602 -12.20 -10.38 5.19
N VAL A 603 -13.29 -10.57 4.42
CA VAL A 603 -14.09 -9.47 3.85
C VAL A 603 -14.76 -8.64 4.95
N THR A 604 -15.32 -9.29 5.97
CA THR A 604 -15.94 -8.58 7.10
C THR A 604 -14.90 -7.81 7.91
N ALA A 605 -13.71 -8.37 8.13
CA ALA A 605 -12.65 -7.72 8.91
C ALA A 605 -12.16 -6.42 8.25
N ILE A 606 -11.79 -6.46 6.98
CA ILE A 606 -11.33 -5.25 6.27
C ILE A 606 -12.47 -4.24 6.04
N ALA A 607 -13.72 -4.69 5.85
CA ALA A 607 -14.87 -3.79 5.80
C ALA A 607 -15.09 -3.06 7.14
N ALA A 608 -14.98 -3.77 8.26
CA ALA A 608 -15.06 -3.15 9.59
C ALA A 608 -13.90 -2.16 9.82
N LEU A 609 -12.69 -2.50 9.39
CA LEU A 609 -11.54 -1.59 9.44
C LEU A 609 -11.77 -0.33 8.58
N GLY A 610 -12.46 -0.46 7.45
CA GLY A 610 -12.80 0.63 6.54
C GLY A 610 -13.61 1.76 7.18
N LEU A 611 -14.22 1.54 8.35
CA LEU A 611 -14.86 2.61 9.14
C LEU A 611 -13.85 3.60 9.76
N LEU A 612 -12.57 3.21 9.85
CA LEU A 612 -11.52 3.96 10.55
C LEU A 612 -10.27 4.19 9.71
N ILE A 613 -10.18 3.56 8.54
CA ILE A 613 -9.02 3.62 7.65
C ILE A 613 -9.51 3.70 6.19
N SER A 614 -8.82 4.52 5.42
CA SER A 614 -8.94 4.61 3.98
C SER A 614 -8.14 3.49 3.30
N VAL A 615 -8.83 2.61 2.57
CA VAL A 615 -8.21 1.44 1.93
C VAL A 615 -7.88 1.73 0.46
N THR A 616 -8.67 2.58 -0.20
CA THR A 616 -8.63 2.76 -1.66
C THR A 616 -7.53 3.71 -2.12
N GLU A 617 -7.05 4.58 -1.24
CA GLU A 617 -5.90 5.45 -1.45
C GLU A 617 -4.55 4.70 -1.52
N VAL A 618 -4.47 3.43 -1.09
CA VAL A 618 -3.24 2.62 -1.12
C VAL A 618 -3.37 1.57 -2.23
N PRO A 619 -2.80 1.79 -3.44
CA PRO A 619 -3.22 1.03 -4.63
C PRO A 619 -2.93 -0.47 -4.56
N ARG A 620 -1.80 -0.88 -3.98
CA ARG A 620 -1.45 -2.30 -3.78
C ARG A 620 -2.49 -3.02 -2.92
N VAL A 621 -2.83 -2.42 -1.79
CA VAL A 621 -3.78 -3.01 -0.83
C VAL A 621 -5.22 -2.93 -1.35
N ALA A 622 -5.59 -1.82 -1.98
CA ALA A 622 -6.86 -1.65 -2.68
C ALA A 622 -7.06 -2.72 -3.76
N TRP A 623 -6.01 -3.00 -4.55
CA TRP A 623 -6.06 -4.06 -5.55
C TRP A 623 -6.32 -5.44 -4.91
N CYS A 624 -5.63 -5.75 -3.81
CA CYS A 624 -5.82 -7.00 -3.08
C CYS A 624 -7.27 -7.16 -2.59
N TRP A 625 -7.85 -6.06 -2.12
CA TRP A 625 -9.24 -5.97 -1.73
C TRP A 625 -10.20 -6.22 -2.90
N TRP A 626 -10.02 -5.54 -4.04
CA TRP A 626 -10.86 -5.70 -5.22
C TRP A 626 -10.84 -7.11 -5.81
N ILE A 627 -9.66 -7.72 -5.89
CA ILE A 627 -9.54 -9.12 -6.32
C ILE A 627 -10.27 -10.04 -5.34
N THR A 628 -10.11 -9.83 -4.03
CA THR A 628 -10.78 -10.64 -3.02
C THR A 628 -12.29 -10.58 -3.20
N LEU A 629 -12.88 -9.38 -3.35
CA LEU A 629 -14.31 -9.24 -3.57
C LEU A 629 -14.77 -9.90 -4.89
N GLY A 630 -14.00 -9.73 -5.97
CA GLY A 630 -14.35 -10.29 -7.28
C GLY A 630 -14.31 -11.82 -7.30
N LEU A 631 -13.28 -12.42 -6.73
CA LEU A 631 -13.18 -13.88 -6.58
C LEU A 631 -14.26 -14.44 -5.62
N GLY A 632 -14.68 -13.64 -4.62
CA GLY A 632 -15.74 -14.00 -3.68
C GLY A 632 -17.12 -14.18 -4.33
N LEU A 633 -17.43 -13.43 -5.39
CA LEU A 633 -18.71 -13.56 -6.13
C LEU A 633 -18.90 -14.91 -6.83
N ALA A 634 -17.85 -15.73 -6.90
CA ALA A 634 -17.87 -17.04 -7.53
C ALA A 634 -18.23 -18.19 -6.57
N PHE A 635 -18.38 -17.94 -5.26
CA PHE A 635 -18.88 -18.93 -4.30
C PHE A 635 -20.36 -19.25 -4.53
N GLY A 636 -20.75 -20.49 -4.25
CA GLY A 636 -22.15 -20.93 -4.32
C GLY A 636 -22.71 -21.01 -5.74
N ARG A 637 -21.84 -20.93 -6.77
CA ARG A 637 -22.24 -21.04 -8.18
C ARG A 637 -22.28 -22.51 -8.59
N ASN A 638 -23.23 -23.26 -8.05
CA ASN A 638 -23.58 -24.56 -8.60
C ASN A 638 -24.32 -24.35 -9.93
N THR A 639 -23.62 -24.45 -11.05
CA THR A 639 -24.27 -24.60 -12.36
C THR A 639 -24.78 -26.03 -12.48
N SER A 640 -25.86 -26.34 -11.76
CA SER A 640 -26.71 -27.53 -11.94
C SER A 640 -27.56 -27.40 -13.23
N HIS A 641 -26.99 -26.89 -14.33
CA HIS A 641 -27.71 -26.68 -15.58
C HIS A 641 -27.16 -27.52 -16.73
N LYS A 642 -26.83 -28.79 -16.44
CA LYS A 642 -26.74 -29.87 -17.43
C LYS A 642 -27.19 -31.19 -16.80
N SER A 643 -28.49 -31.40 -16.66
CA SER A 643 -29.12 -32.74 -16.68
C SER A 643 -30.67 -32.70 -16.77
N ARG A 644 -31.25 -31.67 -17.41
CA ARG A 644 -32.64 -31.69 -17.88
C ARG A 644 -32.73 -30.98 -19.22
N MET A 645 -32.25 -31.66 -20.25
CA MET A 645 -32.79 -31.66 -21.60
C MET A 645 -32.23 -32.88 -22.31
#